data_AF-A0A1G1P9X9-F1
#
_entry.id   AF-A0A1G1P9X9-F1
#
_cell.length_a   1.000
_cell.length_b   1.000
_cell.length_c   1.000
_cell.angle_alpha   90.00
_cell.angle_beta   90.00
_cell.angle_gamma   90.00
#
_symmetry.space_group_name_H-M   'P 1'
#
loop_
_entity.id
_entity.type
_entity.pdbx_description
1 polymer ?
#
loop_
_entity_poly.entity_id
_entity_poly.type
_entity_poly.pdbx_seq_one_letter_code
_entity_poly.pdbx_strand_id
1 'polypeptide(L)'
;MTERTEKFISGCDKVMAASFYALIYFLPISIALVETFTGLSVFFYLLKRTVVFRGSSQKGESPIIKLWFLLRSFKPKKNYLNQPIALFLLFNFLSLVFSQQFSASMEGFVGKVLENIFLYFSFIECMNSKKRIKVFLIIFFISGFLMFTNGLYQYFIGQEFIRGNYLGGGRMSSSMRHANDFGAYLIFIAPMLLSISWLVTFGKINSSAGGAYGPEFRLFFSKKGKTAVCILFIFSAICLGLTFSRGAWLALIIAAIVMGFLERKLLAVSLAVIFIFFGVFYSQMIEIRGVNFITDTIKRTQKIPKVATVRQLSASGDRLGRKPKETTLQANITSENVRHLGVSPVNWNFGDKDFTIDYWYYPKDTKDNDGYFSLMRNYKNCLYLRGNTSAALELGFKKDGTFEWFRTFPNKCNLNQWNHIAVVRDNNQVYCFINGRRLAVIQIPEENLTFPYVVLGFWETGNKNFGFSNGYIYGFRITKEQALFKSDFKLEPLYAQFKKLLKDSSLEQTIKTGLVEGQEGHMYALDATNGHAILVLHDLGEKSPGTSNFKEKFITSIYRAIPPAIIEKEDAKRQSAVQATQERRQEILDEREKIFLALQQFGGSGRRKYWQEAFNIIKDYPFFGIGVNAYSLVGARYKISWGGYPHNCYLQIASEIGIPGLFSFLFILFVLFRRSIRALSSIDDIFLRFLLLGALSAYGAFLVQSFFDTFFYSVQLGTLMWIFMGLIVAIQRLGTKGYSNGLESGFQK
;
A
#
# COMPACT_ATOMS: atom_id res chain seq x y z
N MET A 1 32.77 43.57 20.80
CA MET A 1 32.88 43.71 19.33
C MET A 1 32.31 45.08 18.96
N THR A 2 31.75 45.31 17.76
CA THR A 2 30.83 46.46 17.59
C THR A 2 29.40 46.03 17.87
N GLU A 3 28.53 46.94 18.33
CA GLU A 3 27.11 46.66 18.59
C GLU A 3 26.42 46.04 17.35
N ARG A 4 26.75 46.54 16.15
CA ARG A 4 26.25 46.01 14.87
C ARG A 4 26.63 44.53 14.66
N THR A 5 27.84 44.13 15.05
CA THR A 5 28.30 42.74 15.01
C THR A 5 27.51 41.86 15.99
N GLU A 6 27.30 42.32 17.22
CA GLU A 6 26.59 41.57 18.27
C GLU A 6 25.10 41.43 17.95
N LYS A 7 24.48 42.48 17.42
CA LYS A 7 23.12 42.49 16.87
C LYS A 7 22.95 41.50 15.71
N PHE A 8 23.95 41.38 14.84
CA PHE A 8 23.98 40.38 13.76
C PHE A 8 24.11 38.95 14.29
N ILE A 9 25.04 38.69 15.22
CA ILE A 9 25.23 37.38 15.88
C ILE A 9 23.94 36.93 16.59
N SER A 10 23.28 37.86 17.31
CA SER A 10 21.96 37.65 17.93
C SER A 10 20.85 37.40 16.90
N GLY A 11 20.95 38.01 15.71
CA GLY A 11 20.11 37.72 14.54
C GLY A 11 20.26 36.28 14.06
N CYS A 12 21.49 35.81 13.83
CA CYS A 12 21.76 34.41 13.45
C CYS A 12 21.16 33.43 14.47
N ASP A 13 21.37 33.68 15.77
CA ASP A 13 20.80 32.83 16.84
C ASP A 13 19.27 32.81 16.85
N LYS A 14 18.58 33.83 16.32
CA LYS A 14 17.11 33.82 16.15
C LYS A 14 16.71 33.02 14.91
N VAL A 15 17.38 33.21 13.78
CA VAL A 15 17.10 32.48 12.53
C VAL A 15 17.37 30.98 12.67
N MET A 16 18.48 30.59 13.32
CA MET A 16 18.76 29.19 13.64
C MET A 16 17.62 28.56 14.47
N ALA A 17 17.18 29.23 15.55
CA ALA A 17 16.09 28.72 16.38
C ALA A 17 14.75 28.62 15.62
N ALA A 18 14.43 29.61 14.77
CA ALA A 18 13.26 29.55 13.89
C ALA A 18 13.35 28.40 12.87
N SER A 19 14.54 28.16 12.32
CA SER A 19 14.81 27.02 11.44
C SER A 19 14.54 25.70 12.15
N PHE A 20 15.03 25.51 13.39
CA PHE A 20 14.73 24.31 14.18
C PHE A 20 13.24 24.15 14.54
N TYR A 21 12.49 25.24 14.70
CA TYR A 21 11.04 25.17 14.92
C TYR A 21 10.30 24.72 13.65
N ALA A 22 10.63 25.26 12.48
CA ALA A 22 10.06 24.82 11.21
C ALA A 22 10.49 23.38 10.87
N LEU A 23 11.76 23.05 11.09
CA LEU A 23 12.33 21.71 10.94
C LEU A 23 11.54 20.68 11.74
N ILE A 24 11.39 20.85 13.06
CA ILE A 24 10.68 19.87 13.90
C ILE A 24 9.16 19.82 13.60
N TYR A 25 8.59 20.86 13.00
CA TYR A 25 7.21 20.85 12.53
C TYR A 25 7.03 19.99 11.27
N PHE A 26 7.84 20.24 10.24
CA PHE A 26 7.75 19.57 8.93
C PHE A 26 8.48 18.23 8.86
N LEU A 27 9.27 17.86 9.87
CA LEU A 27 10.09 16.65 9.89
C LEU A 27 9.37 15.36 9.46
N PRO A 28 8.17 15.04 9.96
CA PRO A 28 7.46 13.83 9.55
C PRO A 28 6.63 14.00 8.26
N ILE A 29 6.63 15.19 7.65
CA ILE A 29 5.78 15.57 6.52
C ILE A 29 6.55 15.60 5.19
N SER A 30 7.71 16.27 5.15
CA SER A 30 8.42 16.54 3.88
C SER A 30 9.94 16.51 4.03
N ILE A 31 10.60 15.67 3.23
CA ILE A 31 12.06 15.54 3.16
C ILE A 31 12.70 16.84 2.68
N ALA A 32 12.18 17.45 1.61
CA ALA A 32 12.71 18.69 1.08
C ALA A 32 12.64 19.86 2.10
N LEU A 33 11.64 19.88 2.98
CA LEU A 33 11.57 20.87 4.07
C LEU A 33 12.53 20.54 5.21
N VAL A 34 12.81 19.26 5.49
CA VAL A 34 13.88 18.85 6.42
C VAL A 34 15.23 19.35 5.91
N GLU A 35 15.58 19.05 4.67
CA GLU A 35 16.84 19.48 4.03
C GLU A 35 16.94 21.01 4.00
N THR A 36 15.85 21.71 3.62
CA THR A 36 15.79 23.19 3.60
C THR A 36 16.08 23.80 4.98
N PHE A 37 15.41 23.35 6.04
CA PHE A 37 15.56 23.96 7.37
C PHE A 37 16.82 23.48 8.11
N THR A 38 17.31 22.25 7.84
CA THR A 38 18.63 21.80 8.26
C THR A 38 19.72 22.66 7.63
N GLY A 39 19.74 22.78 6.29
CA GLY A 39 20.69 23.60 5.55
C GLY A 39 20.65 25.08 5.97
N LEU A 40 19.46 25.66 6.17
CA LEU A 40 19.31 27.03 6.67
C LEU A 40 19.92 27.21 8.07
N SER A 41 19.72 26.24 8.98
CA SER A 41 20.29 26.30 10.33
C SER A 41 21.83 26.21 10.32
N VAL A 42 22.39 25.35 9.48
CA VAL A 42 23.84 25.17 9.31
C VAL A 42 24.45 26.40 8.61
N PHE A 43 23.82 26.93 7.57
CA PHE A 43 24.25 28.16 6.90
C PHE A 43 24.37 29.34 7.88
N PHE A 44 23.33 29.59 8.70
CA PHE A 44 23.39 30.66 9.69
C PHE A 44 24.39 30.41 10.83
N TYR A 45 24.69 29.15 11.18
CA TYR A 45 25.79 28.81 12.09
C TYR A 45 27.17 29.14 11.47
N LEU A 46 27.42 28.72 10.22
CA LEU A 46 28.69 28.99 9.51
C LEU A 46 28.88 30.50 9.27
N LEU A 47 27.81 31.22 8.94
CA LEU A 47 27.79 32.68 8.79
C LEU A 47 28.11 33.39 10.12
N LYS A 48 27.52 32.94 11.24
CA LYS A 48 27.84 33.41 12.59
C LYS A 48 29.32 33.20 12.92
N ARG A 49 29.89 32.01 12.64
CA ARG A 49 31.32 31.72 12.89
C ARG A 49 32.25 32.56 12.00
N THR A 50 31.86 32.82 10.77
CA THR A 50 32.58 33.72 9.84
C THR A 50 32.64 35.16 10.37
N VAL A 51 31.55 35.65 10.96
CA VAL A 51 31.51 36.99 11.58
C VAL A 51 32.33 37.06 12.87
N VAL A 52 32.32 36.01 13.71
CA VAL A 52 33.21 35.93 14.88
C VAL A 52 34.68 35.92 14.46
N PHE A 53 35.04 35.20 13.39
CA PHE A 53 36.40 35.20 12.82
C PHE A 53 36.83 36.59 12.35
N ARG A 54 36.00 37.28 11.55
CA ARG A 54 36.26 38.66 11.10
C ARG A 54 36.35 39.67 12.25
N GLY A 55 35.70 39.40 13.38
CA GLY A 55 35.83 40.19 14.61
C GLY A 55 37.03 39.83 15.50
N SER A 56 37.79 38.78 15.16
CA SER A 56 38.92 38.27 15.96
C SER A 56 40.29 38.44 15.30
N SER A 57 40.35 38.46 13.96
CA SER A 57 41.60 38.57 13.18
C SER A 57 41.84 40.01 12.70
N GLN A 58 43.08 40.48 12.88
CA GLN A 58 43.54 41.83 12.55
C GLN A 58 44.18 41.93 11.15
N LYS A 59 44.18 43.15 10.58
CA LYS A 59 44.97 43.45 9.38
C LYS A 59 46.47 43.34 9.71
N GLY A 60 47.24 42.70 8.83
CA GLY A 60 48.68 42.48 9.00
C GLY A 60 49.08 41.09 9.51
N GLU A 61 48.16 40.30 10.08
CA GLU A 61 48.48 38.96 10.60
C GLU A 61 49.04 38.01 9.52
N SER A 62 49.98 37.13 9.92
CA SER A 62 50.52 36.10 9.04
C SER A 62 49.47 35.03 8.68
N PRO A 63 49.66 34.25 7.58
CA PRO A 63 48.71 33.20 7.19
C PRO A 63 48.46 32.16 8.29
N ILE A 64 49.50 31.82 9.07
CA ILE A 64 49.42 30.85 10.19
C ILE A 64 48.56 31.41 11.33
N ILE A 65 48.73 32.68 11.68
CA ILE A 65 47.93 33.34 12.74
C ILE A 65 46.47 33.46 12.31
N LYS A 66 46.21 33.83 11.05
CA LYS A 66 44.85 33.86 10.48
C LYS A 66 44.18 32.49 10.49
N LEU A 67 44.90 31.43 10.13
CA LEU A 67 44.40 30.05 10.18
C LEU A 67 44.08 29.63 11.63
N TRP A 68 44.92 30.01 12.60
CA TRP A 68 44.66 29.76 14.02
C TRP A 68 43.40 30.47 14.53
N PHE A 69 43.21 31.75 14.17
CA PHE A 69 41.98 32.49 14.49
C PHE A 69 40.73 31.90 13.82
N LEU A 70 40.85 31.41 12.58
CA LEU A 70 39.77 30.72 11.88
C LEU A 70 39.36 29.45 12.64
N LEU A 71 40.31 28.55 12.93
CA LEU A 71 40.08 27.31 13.68
C LEU A 71 39.51 27.60 15.09
N ARG A 72 40.00 28.65 15.77
CA ARG A 72 39.48 29.10 17.06
C ARG A 72 38.03 29.59 16.97
N SER A 73 37.65 30.25 15.88
CA SER A 73 36.30 30.81 15.67
C SER A 73 35.25 29.75 15.35
N PHE A 74 35.65 28.63 14.74
CA PHE A 74 34.77 27.48 14.47
C PHE A 74 34.66 26.49 15.64
N LYS A 75 35.41 26.72 16.74
CA LYS A 75 35.39 25.88 17.95
C LYS A 75 33.96 25.73 18.51
N PRO A 76 33.39 24.52 18.58
CA PRO A 76 32.03 24.32 19.08
C PRO A 76 31.95 24.60 20.58
N LYS A 77 30.76 24.97 21.06
CA LYS A 77 30.52 25.23 22.49
C LYS A 77 30.92 24.00 23.32
N LYS A 78 31.70 24.22 24.40
CA LYS A 78 32.30 23.13 25.20
C LYS A 78 31.20 22.25 25.81
N ASN A 79 31.11 21.01 25.36
CA ASN A 79 30.25 19.97 25.94
C ASN A 79 31.03 18.65 26.09
N TYR A 80 30.54 17.75 26.95
CA TYR A 80 31.15 16.46 27.22
C TYR A 80 31.14 15.48 26.02
N LEU A 81 30.31 15.72 25.00
CA LEU A 81 30.32 14.92 23.76
C LEU A 81 31.34 15.39 22.72
N ASN A 82 32.00 16.54 22.89
CA ASN A 82 32.86 17.09 21.84
C ASN A 82 34.05 16.15 21.52
N GLN A 83 34.60 15.45 22.52
CA GLN A 83 35.65 14.44 22.33
C GLN A 83 35.12 13.14 21.70
N PRO A 84 34.05 12.49 22.21
CA PRO A 84 33.41 11.36 21.54
C PRO A 84 33.01 11.62 20.07
N ILE A 85 32.45 12.79 19.77
CA ILE A 85 32.05 13.17 18.40
C ILE A 85 33.29 13.36 17.50
N ALA A 86 34.36 13.96 18.01
CA ALA A 86 35.62 14.08 17.27
C ALA A 86 36.26 12.71 16.96
N LEU A 87 36.18 11.75 17.90
CA LEU A 87 36.66 10.38 17.68
C LEU A 87 35.83 9.64 16.61
N PHE A 88 34.51 9.77 16.63
CA PHE A 88 33.65 9.22 15.58
C PHE A 88 33.94 9.88 14.23
N LEU A 89 34.08 11.20 14.18
CA LEU A 89 34.42 11.92 12.94
C LEU A 89 35.79 11.48 12.38
N LEU A 90 36.77 11.19 13.24
CA LEU A 90 38.06 10.62 12.81
C LEU A 90 37.89 9.27 12.13
N PHE A 91 37.10 8.34 12.69
CA PHE A 91 36.86 7.05 12.03
C PHE A 91 36.02 7.16 10.75
N ASN A 92 35.09 8.12 10.66
CA ASN A 92 34.39 8.44 9.40
C ASN A 92 35.36 8.98 8.34
N PHE A 93 36.35 9.78 8.73
CA PHE A 93 37.38 10.29 7.82
C PHE A 93 38.36 9.19 7.37
N LEU A 94 38.78 8.30 8.27
CA LEU A 94 39.60 7.13 7.91
C LEU A 94 38.84 6.17 6.99
N SER A 95 37.56 5.92 7.27
CA SER A 95 36.64 5.17 6.39
C SER A 95 36.52 5.80 4.99
N LEU A 96 36.45 7.12 4.89
CA LEU A 96 36.52 7.84 3.61
C LEU A 96 37.87 7.62 2.89
N VAL A 97 39.00 7.75 3.59
CA VAL A 97 40.35 7.58 3.01
C VAL A 97 40.58 6.16 2.48
N PHE A 98 40.07 5.13 3.15
CA PHE A 98 40.20 3.72 2.74
C PHE A 98 38.95 3.17 2.00
N SER A 99 38.03 4.04 1.60
CA SER A 99 36.76 3.65 0.98
C SER A 99 36.92 2.95 -0.36
N GLN A 100 36.04 2.00 -0.64
CA GLN A 100 35.97 1.29 -1.93
C GLN A 100 35.28 2.12 -3.01
N GLN A 101 34.55 3.18 -2.65
CA GLN A 101 33.88 4.11 -3.58
C GLN A 101 33.99 5.56 -3.10
N PHE A 102 35.19 6.14 -3.24
CA PHE A 102 35.56 7.46 -2.73
C PHE A 102 34.55 8.58 -3.04
N SER A 103 33.97 8.62 -4.24
CA SER A 103 32.97 9.65 -4.61
C SER A 103 31.71 9.58 -3.73
N ALA A 104 31.08 8.41 -3.63
CA ALA A 104 29.88 8.19 -2.82
C ALA A 104 30.14 8.30 -1.31
N SER A 105 31.36 7.96 -0.87
CA SER A 105 31.78 8.18 0.52
C SER A 105 32.11 9.64 0.83
N MET A 106 32.61 10.43 -0.12
CA MET A 106 32.79 11.87 0.04
C MET A 106 31.43 12.57 0.16
N GLU A 107 30.47 12.22 -0.71
CA GLU A 107 29.08 12.68 -0.63
C GLU A 107 28.46 12.34 0.74
N GLY A 108 28.59 11.08 1.19
CA GLY A 108 28.11 10.64 2.50
C GLY A 108 28.79 11.35 3.68
N PHE A 109 30.11 11.56 3.62
CA PHE A 109 30.87 12.23 4.67
C PHE A 109 30.46 13.71 4.79
N VAL A 110 30.32 14.42 3.68
CA VAL A 110 29.96 15.85 3.68
C VAL A 110 28.46 16.04 3.94
N GLY A 111 27.61 15.45 3.10
CA GLY A 111 26.16 15.68 3.10
C GLY A 111 25.38 14.89 4.15
N LYS A 112 25.99 13.93 4.86
CA LYS A 112 25.31 13.17 5.94
C LYS A 112 26.04 13.25 7.26
N VAL A 113 27.36 13.00 7.30
CA VAL A 113 28.11 12.96 8.58
C VAL A 113 28.40 14.37 9.10
N LEU A 114 29.03 15.24 8.30
CA LEU A 114 29.34 16.61 8.70
C LEU A 114 28.08 17.44 8.91
N GLU A 115 27.09 17.35 8.02
CA GLU A 115 25.81 18.08 8.15
C GLU A 115 25.13 17.81 9.50
N ASN A 116 24.96 16.54 9.88
CA ASN A 116 24.32 16.18 11.15
C ASN A 116 25.14 16.61 12.38
N ILE A 117 26.48 16.58 12.31
CA ILE A 117 27.35 17.07 13.39
C ILE A 117 27.23 18.60 13.52
N PHE A 118 27.20 19.34 12.42
CA PHE A 118 26.94 20.79 12.43
C PHE A 118 25.53 21.12 12.91
N LEU A 119 24.52 20.31 12.56
CA LEU A 119 23.15 20.46 13.03
C LEU A 119 23.05 20.30 14.56
N TYR A 120 23.69 19.27 15.12
CA TYR A 120 23.78 19.09 16.58
C TYR A 120 24.48 20.28 17.26
N PHE A 121 25.62 20.76 16.73
CA PHE A 121 26.33 21.91 17.32
C PHE A 121 25.51 23.21 17.21
N SER A 122 24.81 23.40 16.09
CA SER A 122 23.87 24.52 15.88
C SER A 122 22.74 24.49 16.91
N PHE A 123 22.14 23.31 17.14
CA PHE A 123 21.04 23.14 18.10
C PHE A 123 21.47 23.50 19.53
N ILE A 124 22.58 22.97 20.02
CA ILE A 124 23.02 23.22 21.41
C ILE A 124 23.48 24.68 21.64
N GLU A 125 23.69 25.44 20.58
CA GLU A 125 24.06 26.86 20.65
C GLU A 125 22.84 27.78 20.61
N CYS A 126 21.88 27.53 19.72
CA CYS A 126 20.65 28.32 19.66
C CYS A 126 19.63 27.93 20.74
N MET A 127 19.58 26.69 21.23
CA MET A 127 18.67 26.26 22.29
C MET A 127 19.25 26.60 23.68
N ASN A 128 19.43 27.90 23.90
CA ASN A 128 20.18 28.48 25.02
C ASN A 128 19.31 29.03 26.17
N SER A 129 18.00 28.80 26.15
CA SER A 129 17.06 29.28 27.18
C SER A 129 15.81 28.39 27.29
N LYS A 130 15.23 28.30 28.50
CA LYS A 130 14.01 27.51 28.78
C LYS A 130 12.83 27.93 27.89
N LYS A 131 12.70 29.22 27.57
CA LYS A 131 11.71 29.75 26.61
C LYS A 131 11.84 29.11 25.22
N ARG A 132 13.06 28.91 24.70
CA ARG A 132 13.29 28.28 23.37
C ARG A 132 12.99 26.78 23.40
N ILE A 133 13.42 26.08 24.45
CA ILE A 133 13.05 24.67 24.70
C ILE A 133 11.53 24.50 24.73
N LYS A 134 10.80 25.36 25.45
CA LYS A 134 9.33 25.32 25.48
C LYS A 134 8.70 25.46 24.09
N VAL A 135 9.14 26.42 23.28
CA VAL A 135 8.59 26.65 21.94
C VAL A 135 8.86 25.44 21.05
N PHE A 136 10.07 24.88 21.08
CA PHE A 136 10.42 23.65 20.38
C PHE A 136 9.49 22.48 20.75
N LEU A 137 9.25 22.25 22.05
CA LEU A 137 8.37 21.17 22.53
C LEU A 137 6.91 21.35 22.12
N ILE A 138 6.37 22.57 22.22
CA ILE A 138 5.00 22.85 21.81
C ILE A 138 4.83 22.56 20.31
N ILE A 139 5.78 23.00 19.47
CA ILE A 139 5.72 22.80 18.02
C ILE A 139 5.91 21.33 17.64
N PHE A 140 6.81 20.60 18.32
CA PHE A 140 6.96 19.15 18.16
C PHE A 140 5.68 18.39 18.53
N PHE A 141 4.99 18.77 19.61
CA PHE A 141 3.72 18.14 19.99
C PHE A 141 2.54 18.55 19.10
N ILE A 142 2.56 19.73 18.48
CA ILE A 142 1.59 20.11 17.43
C ILE A 142 1.81 19.28 16.15
N SER A 143 3.07 19.11 15.73
CA SER A 143 3.45 18.20 14.62
C SER A 143 3.02 16.76 14.93
N GLY A 144 3.30 16.29 16.15
CA GLY A 144 2.82 14.99 16.64
C GLY A 144 1.30 14.86 16.54
N PHE A 145 0.53 15.85 17.01
CA PHE A 145 -0.93 15.84 16.91
C PHE A 145 -1.43 15.73 15.48
N LEU A 146 -0.88 16.54 14.55
CA LEU A 146 -1.20 16.47 13.13
C LEU A 146 -0.87 15.09 12.53
N MET A 147 0.26 14.49 12.92
CA MET A 147 0.63 13.14 12.51
C MET A 147 -0.29 12.07 13.09
N PHE A 148 -0.80 12.25 14.32
CA PHE A 148 -1.76 11.33 14.95
C PHE A 148 -3.13 11.40 14.26
N THR A 149 -3.66 12.60 14.01
CA THR A 149 -4.96 12.75 13.34
C THR A 149 -4.90 12.26 11.90
N ASN A 150 -3.79 12.53 11.19
CA ASN A 150 -3.58 12.01 9.84
C ASN A 150 -3.40 10.48 9.80
N GLY A 151 -2.73 9.89 10.81
CA GLY A 151 -2.62 8.44 10.96
C GLY A 151 -3.97 7.77 11.26
N LEU A 152 -4.74 8.31 12.21
CA LEU A 152 -6.07 7.78 12.53
C LEU A 152 -7.03 7.92 11.34
N TYR A 153 -6.95 9.01 10.58
CA TYR A 153 -7.68 9.16 9.32
C TYR A 153 -7.26 8.09 8.30
N GLN A 154 -5.96 7.83 8.12
CA GLN A 154 -5.45 6.74 7.28
C GLN A 154 -6.02 5.38 7.68
N TYR A 155 -6.17 5.12 8.98
CA TYR A 155 -6.68 3.86 9.50
C TYR A 155 -8.17 3.66 9.18
N PHE A 156 -8.99 4.70 9.32
CA PHE A 156 -10.44 4.60 9.07
C PHE A 156 -10.85 4.77 7.60
N ILE A 157 -10.12 5.56 6.82
CA ILE A 157 -10.44 5.90 5.42
C ILE A 157 -9.62 5.05 4.43
N GLY A 158 -8.53 4.42 4.87
CA GLY A 158 -7.61 3.67 4.02
C GLY A 158 -6.58 4.53 3.29
N GLN A 159 -6.63 5.86 3.44
CA GLN A 159 -5.73 6.83 2.82
C GLN A 159 -5.51 8.05 3.74
N GLU A 160 -4.31 8.63 3.78
CA GLU A 160 -4.00 9.82 4.60
C GLU A 160 -4.12 11.14 3.84
N PHE A 161 -4.49 12.22 4.54
CA PHE A 161 -4.95 13.49 3.94
C PHE A 161 -3.85 14.51 3.63
N ILE A 162 -2.58 14.26 3.98
CA ILE A 162 -1.47 15.20 3.79
C ILE A 162 -0.72 14.91 2.47
N ARG A 163 -0.54 13.65 2.09
CA ARG A 163 0.14 13.26 0.84
C ARG A 163 -0.57 12.16 0.04
N GLY A 164 -1.71 11.64 0.51
CA GLY A 164 -2.48 10.60 -0.18
C GLY A 164 -1.94 9.17 -0.05
N ASN A 165 -1.06 8.86 0.92
CA ASN A 165 -0.52 7.50 1.10
C ASN A 165 -1.59 6.51 1.61
N TYR A 166 -1.79 5.41 0.87
CA TYR A 166 -2.73 4.34 1.25
C TYR A 166 -2.23 3.49 2.44
N LEU A 167 -3.17 2.86 3.15
CA LEU A 167 -2.93 2.04 4.35
C LEU A 167 -2.28 0.68 3.99
N GLY A 168 -0.95 0.67 3.90
CA GLY A 168 -0.17 -0.53 3.52
C GLY A 168 -0.33 -1.71 4.49
N GLY A 169 -0.99 -2.79 4.05
CA GLY A 169 -1.09 -4.05 4.79
C GLY A 169 -1.81 -3.93 6.14
N GLY A 170 -2.77 -3.00 6.26
CA GLY A 170 -3.49 -2.72 7.51
C GLY A 170 -2.62 -2.05 8.59
N ARG A 171 -1.43 -1.56 8.25
CA ARG A 171 -0.50 -0.91 9.18
C ARG A 171 -0.44 0.59 8.92
N MET A 172 -0.74 1.38 9.93
CA MET A 172 -0.76 2.84 9.83
C MET A 172 0.67 3.41 9.74
N SER A 173 0.91 4.26 8.73
CA SER A 173 2.16 5.01 8.51
C SER A 173 2.00 6.52 8.65
N SER A 174 0.78 7.05 8.52
CA SER A 174 0.56 8.49 8.31
C SER A 174 1.45 8.99 7.14
N SER A 175 1.94 10.23 7.20
CA SER A 175 2.81 10.82 6.15
C SER A 175 4.19 10.17 5.98
N MET A 176 4.60 9.28 6.90
CA MET A 176 5.90 8.58 6.86
C MET A 176 5.89 7.45 5.81
N ARG A 177 7.07 7.11 5.29
CA ARG A 177 7.25 6.12 4.20
C ARG A 177 6.72 4.73 4.58
N HIS A 178 7.01 4.24 5.79
CA HIS A 178 6.54 2.95 6.28
C HIS A 178 6.05 3.04 7.74
N ALA A 179 5.18 2.10 8.15
CA ALA A 179 4.68 2.00 9.52
C ALA A 179 5.79 1.71 10.56
N ASN A 180 6.95 1.17 10.15
CA ASN A 180 8.12 1.05 11.02
C ASN A 180 8.69 2.44 11.36
N ASP A 181 8.79 3.33 10.36
CA ASP A 181 9.30 4.69 10.49
C ASP A 181 8.36 5.56 11.34
N PHE A 182 7.05 5.41 11.17
CA PHE A 182 6.09 6.10 12.03
C PHE A 182 6.18 5.58 13.47
N GLY A 183 6.36 4.27 13.67
CA GLY A 183 6.68 3.71 14.98
C GLY A 183 7.93 4.35 15.60
N ALA A 184 9.00 4.55 14.82
CA ALA A 184 10.24 5.18 15.25
C ALA A 184 10.07 6.66 15.62
N TYR A 185 9.24 7.40 14.89
CA TYR A 185 8.85 8.77 15.24
C TYR A 185 7.99 8.81 16.52
N LEU A 186 7.04 7.88 16.67
CA LEU A 186 6.13 7.82 17.82
C LEU A 186 6.84 7.49 19.14
N ILE A 187 7.87 6.64 19.13
CA ILE A 187 8.68 6.37 20.34
C ILE A 187 9.60 7.51 20.76
N PHE A 188 9.79 8.54 19.93
CA PHE A 188 10.36 9.81 20.40
C PHE A 188 9.34 10.63 21.22
N ILE A 189 8.04 10.51 20.91
CA ILE A 189 6.99 11.31 21.53
C ILE A 189 6.38 10.62 22.77
N ALA A 190 6.00 9.34 22.66
CA ALA A 190 5.21 8.67 23.70
C ALA A 190 5.91 8.61 25.09
N PRO A 191 7.22 8.33 25.22
CA PRO A 191 7.91 8.38 26.52
C PRO A 191 8.06 9.80 27.06
N MET A 192 8.23 10.81 26.19
CA MET A 192 8.24 12.21 26.62
C MET A 192 6.88 12.63 27.18
N LEU A 193 5.80 12.31 26.46
CA LEU A 193 4.44 12.61 26.91
C LEU A 193 4.08 11.85 28.19
N LEU A 194 4.44 10.56 28.32
CA LEU A 194 4.24 9.79 29.56
C LEU A 194 4.90 10.47 30.76
N SER A 195 6.17 10.84 30.63
CA SER A 195 6.94 11.50 31.71
C SER A 195 6.35 12.86 32.10
N ILE A 196 5.91 13.66 31.12
CA ILE A 196 5.28 14.96 31.37
C ILE A 196 3.87 14.79 31.94
N SER A 197 3.03 13.91 31.39
CA SER A 197 1.70 13.58 31.91
C SER A 197 1.76 13.13 33.36
N TRP A 198 2.71 12.27 33.70
CA TRP A 198 2.95 11.84 35.08
C TRP A 198 3.30 13.03 35.98
N LEU A 199 4.28 13.86 35.60
CA LEU A 199 4.68 15.04 36.38
C LEU A 199 3.51 16.01 36.59
N VAL A 200 2.77 16.37 35.54
CA VAL A 200 1.71 17.38 35.66
C VAL A 200 0.48 16.84 36.39
N THR A 201 0.26 15.53 36.41
CA THR A 201 -0.88 14.90 37.10
C THR A 201 -0.59 14.58 38.55
N PHE A 202 0.53 13.92 38.84
CA PHE A 202 0.86 13.34 40.15
C PHE A 202 2.04 14.01 40.86
N GLY A 203 2.72 14.98 40.22
CA GLY A 203 3.77 15.75 40.85
C GLY A 203 3.23 16.59 42.02
N LYS A 204 3.61 16.24 43.25
CA LYS A 204 3.38 17.08 44.44
C LYS A 204 4.18 18.37 44.32
N ILE A 205 3.50 19.43 43.88
CA ILE A 205 4.02 20.80 43.84
C ILE A 205 3.61 21.46 45.16
N ASN A 206 4.56 21.73 46.05
CA ASN A 206 4.26 22.45 47.30
C ASN A 206 4.00 23.93 46.97
N SER A 207 2.72 24.31 46.95
CA SER A 207 2.24 25.64 46.54
C SER A 207 2.81 26.81 47.35
N SER A 208 3.33 26.55 48.55
CA SER A 208 3.96 27.53 49.43
C SER A 208 5.36 28.00 48.99
N ALA A 209 5.96 27.37 47.97
CA ALA A 209 7.21 27.84 47.34
C ALA A 209 7.00 28.05 45.83
N GLY A 210 7.05 29.31 45.38
CA GLY A 210 6.66 29.73 44.03
C GLY A 210 7.56 29.30 42.86
N GLY A 211 8.34 28.22 42.98
CA GLY A 211 9.42 27.89 42.04
C GLY A 211 9.90 26.42 42.04
N ALA A 212 9.00 25.44 41.89
CA ALA A 212 9.40 24.05 41.62
C ALA A 212 9.81 23.80 40.13
N TYR A 213 9.29 24.63 39.21
CA TYR A 213 9.55 24.61 37.77
C TYR A 213 9.59 26.04 37.23
N GLY A 214 10.32 26.26 36.13
CA GLY A 214 10.45 27.58 35.51
C GLY A 214 9.11 28.20 35.10
N PRO A 215 8.91 29.53 35.24
CA PRO A 215 7.65 30.20 34.94
C PRO A 215 7.21 30.02 33.48
N GLU A 216 8.14 29.70 32.57
CA GLU A 216 7.84 29.36 31.19
C GLU A 216 6.86 28.18 31.08
N PHE A 217 7.05 27.14 31.91
CA PHE A 217 6.34 25.87 31.80
C PHE A 217 4.96 25.83 32.48
N ARG A 218 4.53 26.93 33.13
CA ARG A 218 3.20 27.08 33.78
C ARG A 218 2.02 26.62 32.91
N LEU A 219 2.12 26.77 31.59
CA LEU A 219 1.09 26.31 30.64
C LEU A 219 0.76 24.81 30.81
N PHE A 220 1.77 23.94 30.96
CA PHE A 220 1.60 22.49 31.07
C PHE A 220 0.88 22.07 32.37
N PHE A 221 1.00 22.89 33.44
CA PHE A 221 0.36 22.64 34.73
C PHE A 221 -1.05 23.24 34.84
N SER A 222 -1.48 24.07 33.88
CA SER A 222 -2.87 24.56 33.79
C SER A 222 -3.85 23.42 33.50
N LYS A 223 -5.13 23.53 33.91
CA LYS A 223 -6.15 22.49 33.66
C LYS A 223 -6.20 22.06 32.18
N LYS A 224 -6.22 23.04 31.25
CA LYS A 224 -6.19 22.79 29.80
C LYS A 224 -4.88 22.10 29.36
N GLY A 225 -3.73 22.53 29.89
CA GLY A 225 -2.42 21.92 29.59
C GLY A 225 -2.31 20.47 30.05
N LYS A 226 -2.72 20.16 31.28
CA LYS A 226 -2.73 18.78 31.82
C LYS A 226 -3.54 17.85 30.92
N THR A 227 -4.78 18.25 30.60
CA THR A 227 -5.67 17.50 29.71
C THR A 227 -5.06 17.32 28.32
N ALA A 228 -4.47 18.37 27.73
CA ALA A 228 -3.85 18.29 26.42
C ALA A 228 -2.70 17.27 26.36
N VAL A 229 -1.74 17.29 27.30
CA VAL A 229 -0.62 16.32 27.31
C VAL A 229 -1.14 14.89 27.48
N CYS A 230 -2.14 14.67 28.34
CA CYS A 230 -2.70 13.33 28.55
C CYS A 230 -3.48 12.81 27.34
N ILE A 231 -4.24 13.67 26.64
CA ILE A 231 -4.88 13.30 25.36
C ILE A 231 -3.82 12.97 24.31
N LEU A 232 -2.79 13.81 24.16
CA LEU A 232 -1.68 13.55 23.22
C LEU A 232 -0.95 12.24 23.55
N PHE A 233 -0.77 11.91 24.83
CA PHE A 233 -0.18 10.64 25.24
C PHE A 233 -1.04 9.45 24.77
N ILE A 234 -2.35 9.49 25.05
CA ILE A 234 -3.30 8.45 24.62
C ILE A 234 -3.31 8.31 23.09
N PHE A 235 -3.39 9.41 22.35
CA PHE A 235 -3.32 9.39 20.88
C PHE A 235 -1.99 8.79 20.38
N SER A 236 -0.86 9.17 20.98
CA SER A 236 0.46 8.61 20.61
C SER A 236 0.55 7.11 20.88
N ALA A 237 -0.06 6.62 21.96
CA ALA A 237 -0.11 5.20 22.31
C ALA A 237 -1.03 4.41 21.37
N ILE A 238 -2.22 4.93 21.05
CA ILE A 238 -3.12 4.31 20.05
C ILE A 238 -2.44 4.24 18.69
N CYS A 239 -1.82 5.34 18.26
CA CYS A 239 -1.05 5.38 17.02
C CYS A 239 0.07 4.33 17.04
N LEU A 240 0.86 4.26 18.11
CA LEU A 240 1.97 3.30 18.22
C LEU A 240 1.47 1.84 18.17
N GLY A 241 0.29 1.56 18.73
CA GLY A 241 -0.43 0.30 18.53
C GLY A 241 -0.69 0.01 17.06
N LEU A 242 -1.46 0.87 16.38
CA LEU A 242 -1.91 0.69 14.99
C LEU A 242 -0.80 0.72 13.92
N THR A 243 0.45 1.09 14.26
CA THR A 243 1.61 0.82 13.40
C THR A 243 1.93 -0.68 13.27
N PHE A 244 1.53 -1.49 14.25
CA PHE A 244 1.94 -2.89 14.44
C PHE A 244 3.44 -3.13 14.24
N SER A 245 4.27 -2.17 14.66
CA SER A 245 5.73 -2.23 14.60
C SER A 245 6.30 -2.91 15.84
N ARG A 246 6.52 -4.23 15.77
CA ARG A 246 7.07 -5.04 16.89
C ARG A 246 8.35 -4.46 17.50
N GLY A 247 9.24 -3.91 16.67
CA GLY A 247 10.45 -3.22 17.15
C GLY A 247 10.12 -1.96 17.97
N ALA A 248 9.14 -1.17 17.55
CA ALA A 248 8.70 0.04 18.27
C ALA A 248 7.98 -0.32 19.58
N TRP A 249 7.23 -1.43 19.58
CA TRP A 249 6.58 -1.98 20.78
C TRP A 249 7.62 -2.49 21.80
N LEU A 250 8.66 -3.22 21.34
CA LEU A 250 9.79 -3.64 22.19
C LEU A 250 10.58 -2.44 22.72
N ALA A 251 10.82 -1.43 21.87
CA ALA A 251 11.43 -0.17 22.26
C ALA A 251 10.61 0.59 23.32
N LEU A 252 9.27 0.59 23.23
CA LEU A 252 8.38 1.15 24.25
C LEU A 252 8.52 0.41 25.59
N ILE A 253 8.54 -0.93 25.58
CA ILE A 253 8.74 -1.75 26.80
C ILE A 253 10.08 -1.39 27.46
N ILE A 254 11.17 -1.35 26.69
CA ILE A 254 12.49 -1.05 27.26
C ILE A 254 12.57 0.41 27.75
N ALA A 255 11.97 1.36 27.04
CA ALA A 255 11.88 2.76 27.49
C ALA A 255 11.10 2.89 28.81
N ALA A 256 9.98 2.18 28.94
CA ALA A 256 9.17 2.11 30.14
C ALA A 256 9.91 1.45 31.33
N ILE A 257 10.65 0.37 31.09
CA ILE A 257 11.50 -0.29 32.09
C ILE A 257 12.63 0.66 32.56
N VAL A 258 13.36 1.29 31.63
CA VAL A 258 14.41 2.26 31.94
C VAL A 258 13.85 3.45 32.71
N MET A 259 12.68 3.96 32.32
CA MET A 259 11.99 5.05 33.02
C MET A 259 11.60 4.66 34.45
N GLY A 260 11.08 3.44 34.64
CA GLY A 260 10.73 2.92 35.96
C GLY A 260 11.93 2.62 36.87
N PHE A 261 13.10 2.27 36.32
CA PHE A 261 14.34 2.17 37.10
C PHE A 261 14.89 3.55 37.50
N LEU A 262 14.77 4.56 36.63
CA LEU A 262 15.26 5.92 36.89
C LEU A 262 14.33 6.75 37.79
N GLU A 263 13.02 6.50 37.78
CA GLU A 263 12.06 7.01 38.75
C GLU A 263 11.09 5.89 39.16
N ARG A 264 11.31 5.30 40.34
CA ARG A 264 10.54 4.13 40.84
C ARG A 264 9.03 4.36 40.88
N LYS A 265 8.59 5.62 41.00
CA LYS A 265 7.17 5.99 41.01
C LYS A 265 6.49 5.84 39.65
N LEU A 266 7.25 5.95 38.56
CA LEU A 266 6.75 5.75 37.19
C LEU A 266 6.57 4.26 36.85
N LEU A 267 7.35 3.36 37.47
CA LEU A 267 7.37 1.93 37.14
C LEU A 267 5.97 1.29 37.09
N ALA A 268 5.13 1.52 38.11
CA ALA A 268 3.79 0.94 38.16
C ALA A 268 2.87 1.44 37.03
N VAL A 269 2.93 2.74 36.69
CA VAL A 269 2.16 3.31 35.58
C VAL A 269 2.71 2.84 34.23
N SER A 270 4.03 2.78 34.09
CA SER A 270 4.71 2.25 32.89
C SER A 270 4.32 0.80 32.61
N LEU A 271 4.24 -0.05 33.65
CA LEU A 271 3.76 -1.44 33.54
C LEU A 271 2.26 -1.51 33.21
N ALA A 272 1.42 -0.70 33.85
CA ALA A 272 -0.02 -0.64 33.54
C ALA A 272 -0.29 -0.17 32.10
N VAL A 273 0.47 0.81 31.61
CA VAL A 273 0.44 1.27 30.21
C VAL A 273 0.80 0.12 29.25
N ILE A 274 1.88 -0.62 29.51
CA ILE A 274 2.25 -1.80 28.69
C ILE A 274 1.12 -2.84 28.70
N PHE A 275 0.57 -3.16 29.88
CA PHE A 275 -0.48 -4.17 30.02
C PHE A 275 -1.74 -3.82 29.22
N ILE A 276 -2.23 -2.57 29.34
CA ILE A 276 -3.39 -2.07 28.59
C ILE A 276 -3.07 -2.04 27.08
N PHE A 277 -1.89 -1.56 26.70
CA PHE A 277 -1.46 -1.48 25.30
C PHE A 277 -1.44 -2.86 24.63
N PHE A 278 -0.84 -3.87 25.27
CA PHE A 278 -0.85 -5.24 24.73
C PHE A 278 -2.24 -5.86 24.77
N GLY A 279 -3.02 -5.65 25.85
CA GLY A 279 -4.40 -6.13 25.94
C GLY A 279 -5.32 -5.62 24.82
N VAL A 280 -5.10 -4.39 24.34
CA VAL A 280 -5.86 -3.80 23.22
C VAL A 280 -5.31 -4.23 21.86
N PHE A 281 -4.01 -4.13 21.62
CA PHE A 281 -3.44 -4.21 20.26
C PHE A 281 -2.86 -5.59 19.87
N TYR A 282 -2.54 -6.47 20.82
CA TYR A 282 -1.84 -7.73 20.52
C TYR A 282 -2.70 -8.70 19.67
N SER A 283 -4.00 -8.79 19.96
CA SER A 283 -4.98 -9.52 19.15
C SER A 283 -5.08 -8.97 17.73
N GLN A 284 -5.20 -7.65 17.61
CA GLN A 284 -5.26 -6.95 16.32
C GLN A 284 -3.99 -7.17 15.48
N MET A 285 -2.80 -7.19 16.09
CA MET A 285 -1.55 -7.53 15.39
C MET A 285 -1.62 -8.94 14.79
N ILE A 286 -2.08 -9.92 15.57
CA ILE A 286 -2.20 -11.33 15.14
C ILE A 286 -3.18 -11.46 13.96
N GLU A 287 -4.33 -10.80 14.06
CA GLU A 287 -5.38 -10.84 13.04
C GLU A 287 -4.94 -10.16 11.74
N ILE A 288 -4.53 -8.89 11.82
CA ILE A 288 -4.22 -8.03 10.67
C ILE A 288 -2.91 -8.45 9.99
N ARG A 289 -1.85 -8.76 10.75
CA ARG A 289 -0.54 -9.10 10.19
C ARG A 289 -0.29 -10.60 9.98
N GLY A 290 -1.02 -11.49 10.66
CA GLY A 290 -0.72 -12.92 10.67
C GLY A 290 0.60 -13.30 11.36
N VAL A 291 1.23 -12.37 12.09
CA VAL A 291 2.46 -12.58 12.88
C VAL A 291 2.20 -12.22 14.33
N ASN A 292 2.89 -12.85 15.28
CA ASN A 292 2.85 -12.43 16.69
C ASN A 292 4.11 -11.63 17.04
N PHE A 293 4.20 -11.18 18.29
CA PHE A 293 5.29 -10.32 18.78
C PHE A 293 6.67 -10.97 18.70
N ILE A 294 6.75 -12.31 18.76
CA ILE A 294 8.01 -13.08 18.81
C ILE A 294 8.28 -13.80 17.48
N THR A 295 7.31 -14.52 16.93
CA THR A 295 7.49 -15.33 15.72
C THR A 295 6.80 -14.76 14.49
N ASP A 296 7.47 -14.89 13.34
CA ASP A 296 6.93 -14.55 12.02
C ASP A 296 5.90 -15.59 11.55
N THR A 297 6.00 -16.82 12.03
CA THR A 297 5.03 -17.88 11.76
C THR A 297 3.98 -17.92 12.86
N ILE A 298 2.72 -17.67 12.51
CA ILE A 298 1.56 -18.22 13.22
C ILE A 298 1.04 -19.39 12.38
N LYS A 299 0.92 -20.58 12.98
CA LYS A 299 0.15 -21.67 12.37
C LYS A 299 -1.32 -21.23 12.33
N ARG A 300 -1.77 -20.68 11.20
CA ARG A 300 -3.20 -20.44 10.94
C ARG A 300 -3.90 -21.78 10.80
N THR A 301 -4.39 -22.33 11.90
CA THR A 301 -5.54 -23.25 11.85
C THR A 301 -6.66 -22.52 11.11
N GLN A 302 -7.05 -23.03 9.96
CA GLN A 302 -8.01 -22.36 9.07
C GLN A 302 -9.42 -22.37 9.68
N LYS A 303 -9.70 -21.44 10.60
CA LYS A 303 -11.06 -20.88 10.71
C LYS A 303 -11.31 -20.05 9.47
N ILE A 304 -11.77 -20.72 8.41
CA ILE A 304 -12.39 -20.08 7.25
C ILE A 304 -13.48 -19.15 7.81
N PRO A 305 -13.40 -17.83 7.60
CA PRO A 305 -14.46 -16.95 8.03
C PRO A 305 -15.75 -17.35 7.32
N LYS A 306 -16.84 -17.55 8.06
CA LYS A 306 -18.18 -17.59 7.43
C LYS A 306 -18.34 -16.26 6.70
N VAL A 307 -18.44 -16.31 5.37
CA VAL A 307 -18.53 -15.10 4.53
C VAL A 307 -19.80 -14.35 4.93
N ALA A 308 -19.63 -13.27 5.67
CA ALA A 308 -20.72 -12.36 6.00
C ALA A 308 -21.12 -11.61 4.74
N THR A 309 -22.41 -11.63 4.41
CA THR A 309 -22.97 -10.97 3.22
C THR A 309 -22.89 -9.45 3.36
N VAL A 310 -21.80 -8.84 2.91
CA VAL A 310 -21.63 -7.38 2.90
C VAL A 310 -22.46 -6.79 1.75
N ARG A 311 -23.30 -5.82 2.08
CA ARG A 311 -24.18 -5.10 1.14
C ARG A 311 -23.39 -4.14 0.23
N GLN A 312 -24.09 -3.62 -0.78
CA GLN A 312 -23.67 -2.56 -1.69
C GLN A 312 -22.84 -1.45 -1.04
N LEU A 313 -21.80 -0.98 -1.74
CA LEU A 313 -21.36 0.41 -1.75
C LEU A 313 -20.86 0.78 -3.16
N SER A 314 -20.78 2.08 -3.47
CA SER A 314 -20.97 2.58 -4.84
C SER A 314 -19.75 3.20 -5.53
N ALA A 315 -19.59 2.86 -6.81
CA ALA A 315 -19.19 3.72 -7.93
C ALA A 315 -18.12 4.83 -7.71
N SER A 316 -16.87 4.49 -8.03
CA SER A 316 -15.96 5.29 -8.86
C SER A 316 -14.94 4.33 -9.52
N GLY A 317 -14.30 4.63 -10.65
CA GLY A 317 -14.50 5.79 -11.53
C GLY A 317 -13.20 6.27 -12.16
N ASP A 318 -12.55 5.49 -13.04
CA ASP A 318 -11.54 6.05 -13.95
C ASP A 318 -11.26 5.20 -15.21
N ARG A 319 -10.55 5.76 -16.19
CA ARG A 319 -10.28 5.17 -17.53
C ARG A 319 -8.78 5.00 -17.82
N LEU A 320 -8.39 3.90 -18.48
CA LEU A 320 -7.69 3.87 -19.80
C LEU A 320 -6.92 2.56 -20.10
N GLY A 321 -7.12 2.03 -21.32
CA GLY A 321 -6.00 1.56 -22.17
C GLY A 321 -5.59 0.07 -22.17
N ARG A 322 -6.17 -0.73 -23.08
CA ARG A 322 -5.43 -1.48 -24.14
C ARG A 322 -6.40 -2.15 -25.15
N LYS A 323 -5.84 -2.75 -26.21
CA LYS A 323 -6.51 -3.16 -27.47
C LYS A 323 -7.40 -4.43 -27.33
N PRO A 324 -8.39 -4.63 -28.21
CA PRO A 324 -9.41 -5.68 -28.07
C PRO A 324 -8.96 -7.08 -28.52
N LYS A 325 -9.67 -8.10 -28.01
CA LYS A 325 -9.85 -9.43 -28.63
C LYS A 325 -11.34 -9.82 -28.53
N GLU A 326 -11.76 -10.76 -29.36
CA GLU A 326 -13.16 -11.10 -29.62
C GLU A 326 -13.87 -11.72 -28.41
N THR A 327 -15.17 -11.42 -28.24
CA THR A 327 -15.98 -11.89 -27.12
C THR A 327 -17.27 -12.55 -27.58
N THR A 328 -17.34 -13.88 -27.42
CA THR A 328 -18.61 -14.61 -27.47
C THR A 328 -19.41 -14.32 -26.20
N LEU A 329 -20.59 -13.70 -26.31
CA LEU A 329 -21.41 -13.29 -25.18
C LEU A 329 -22.44 -14.38 -24.80
N GLN A 330 -22.38 -14.84 -23.55
CA GLN A 330 -23.51 -15.43 -22.85
C GLN A 330 -24.07 -14.39 -21.88
N ALA A 331 -25.40 -14.21 -21.86
CA ALA A 331 -26.06 -13.21 -21.03
C ALA A 331 -27.33 -13.76 -20.37
N ASN A 332 -27.45 -13.58 -19.06
CA ASN A 332 -28.70 -13.79 -18.32
C ASN A 332 -29.51 -12.49 -18.35
N ILE A 333 -30.77 -12.56 -18.80
CA ILE A 333 -31.67 -11.40 -18.85
C ILE A 333 -32.71 -11.55 -17.74
N THR A 334 -32.75 -10.55 -16.84
CA THR A 334 -33.69 -10.46 -15.72
C THR A 334 -34.15 -9.01 -15.58
N SER A 335 -35.40 -8.81 -15.13
CA SER A 335 -36.04 -7.48 -15.06
C SER A 335 -35.31 -6.42 -14.24
N GLU A 336 -34.36 -6.79 -13.38
CA GLU A 336 -33.58 -5.88 -12.53
C GLU A 336 -32.22 -5.49 -13.11
N ASN A 337 -31.70 -6.20 -14.13
CA ASN A 337 -30.29 -6.13 -14.55
C ASN A 337 -30.06 -5.56 -15.97
N VAL A 338 -30.88 -4.62 -16.40
CA VAL A 338 -30.76 -4.01 -17.73
C VAL A 338 -29.73 -2.88 -17.73
N ARG A 339 -28.44 -3.25 -17.86
CA ARG A 339 -27.42 -2.33 -18.38
C ARG A 339 -27.43 -2.41 -19.91
N HIS A 340 -27.41 -1.26 -20.58
CA HIS A 340 -27.24 -1.22 -22.04
C HIS A 340 -25.91 -1.91 -22.43
N LEU A 341 -25.98 -3.01 -23.17
CA LEU A 341 -24.83 -3.61 -23.85
C LEU A 341 -24.48 -2.78 -25.10
N GLY A 342 -24.03 -1.53 -24.88
CA GLY A 342 -23.56 -0.63 -25.93
C GLY A 342 -22.22 -1.08 -26.51
N VAL A 343 -22.23 -2.17 -27.30
CA VAL A 343 -21.02 -2.74 -27.91
C VAL A 343 -20.62 -1.94 -29.15
N SER A 344 -19.69 -1.00 -28.96
CA SER A 344 -19.11 -0.15 -30.00
C SER A 344 -17.62 0.14 -29.67
N PRO A 345 -16.70 0.29 -30.64
CA PRO A 345 -16.92 0.40 -32.08
C PRO A 345 -16.44 -0.85 -32.85
N VAL A 346 -17.28 -1.88 -32.93
CA VAL A 346 -17.32 -2.69 -34.15
C VAL A 346 -18.25 -1.95 -35.11
N ASN A 347 -17.85 -1.78 -36.36
CA ASN A 347 -18.64 -1.04 -37.33
C ASN A 347 -19.87 -1.87 -37.74
N TRP A 348 -21.02 -1.70 -37.06
CA TRP A 348 -22.28 -2.39 -37.39
C TRP A 348 -23.06 -1.75 -38.55
N ASN A 349 -22.39 -0.96 -39.40
CA ASN A 349 -22.95 -0.59 -40.70
C ASN A 349 -22.99 -1.83 -41.61
N PHE A 350 -24.15 -2.05 -42.23
CA PHE A 350 -24.37 -3.05 -43.29
C PHE A 350 -24.49 -2.38 -44.67
N GLY A 351 -24.85 -1.09 -44.70
CA GLY A 351 -25.12 -0.38 -45.94
C GLY A 351 -26.34 -0.94 -46.68
N ASP A 352 -26.17 -1.07 -47.98
CA ASP A 352 -27.03 -1.76 -48.94
C ASP A 352 -26.88 -3.30 -48.90
N LYS A 353 -25.80 -3.82 -48.31
CA LYS A 353 -25.41 -5.24 -48.42
C LYS A 353 -26.30 -6.22 -47.64
N ASP A 354 -26.29 -7.46 -48.13
CA ASP A 354 -26.82 -8.67 -47.47
C ASP A 354 -26.31 -8.85 -46.04
N PHE A 355 -27.10 -9.53 -45.22
CA PHE A 355 -26.67 -9.99 -43.89
C PHE A 355 -27.52 -11.17 -43.40
N THR A 356 -26.99 -11.87 -42.40
CA THR A 356 -27.73 -12.85 -41.60
C THR A 356 -27.48 -12.58 -40.12
N ILE A 357 -28.56 -12.48 -39.33
CA ILE A 357 -28.52 -12.42 -37.87
C ILE A 357 -29.18 -13.71 -37.38
N ASP A 358 -28.47 -14.55 -36.63
CA ASP A 358 -29.00 -15.83 -36.14
C ASP A 358 -28.58 -16.16 -34.71
N TYR A 359 -29.48 -16.78 -33.94
CA TYR A 359 -29.27 -17.13 -32.53
C TYR A 359 -30.30 -18.12 -31.99
N TRP A 360 -29.98 -18.71 -30.83
CA TRP A 360 -30.92 -19.48 -30.02
C TRP A 360 -31.50 -18.65 -28.90
N TYR A 361 -32.81 -18.78 -28.66
CA TYR A 361 -33.56 -18.03 -27.66
C TYR A 361 -34.53 -18.93 -26.86
N TYR A 362 -34.49 -18.80 -25.53
CA TYR A 362 -35.35 -19.50 -24.57
C TYR A 362 -36.19 -18.47 -23.80
N PRO A 363 -37.42 -18.16 -24.23
CA PRO A 363 -38.33 -17.32 -23.47
C PRO A 363 -39.00 -18.09 -22.33
N LYS A 364 -39.14 -17.47 -21.16
CA LYS A 364 -39.89 -18.01 -20.00
C LYS A 364 -41.28 -17.39 -19.84
N ASP A 365 -41.42 -16.13 -20.23
CA ASP A 365 -42.67 -15.39 -20.31
C ASP A 365 -42.77 -14.64 -21.67
N THR A 366 -43.94 -14.09 -21.98
CA THR A 366 -44.18 -13.19 -23.12
C THR A 366 -44.80 -11.90 -22.61
N LYS A 367 -44.38 -10.75 -23.14
CA LYS A 367 -44.93 -9.43 -22.78
C LYS A 367 -45.20 -8.60 -24.03
N ASP A 368 -45.89 -7.47 -23.87
CA ASP A 368 -46.07 -6.56 -24.99
C ASP A 368 -44.78 -5.79 -25.31
N ASN A 369 -44.57 -5.50 -26.59
CA ASN A 369 -43.35 -4.91 -27.15
C ASN A 369 -42.06 -5.67 -26.79
N ASP A 370 -42.14 -6.98 -26.52
CA ASP A 370 -41.03 -7.83 -26.09
C ASP A 370 -39.89 -7.83 -27.12
N GLY A 371 -38.76 -7.19 -26.82
CA GLY A 371 -37.69 -6.98 -27.79
C GLY A 371 -36.79 -8.20 -27.95
N TYR A 372 -36.85 -8.87 -29.10
CA TYR A 372 -36.00 -10.05 -29.37
C TYR A 372 -34.58 -9.59 -29.72
N PHE A 373 -34.44 -8.75 -30.74
CA PHE A 373 -33.23 -7.97 -31.00
C PHE A 373 -33.57 -6.63 -31.65
N SER A 374 -32.67 -5.65 -31.56
CA SER A 374 -32.68 -4.47 -32.41
C SER A 374 -31.27 -3.98 -32.73
N LEU A 375 -31.09 -3.56 -33.98
CA LEU A 375 -29.98 -2.73 -34.42
C LEU A 375 -30.47 -1.28 -34.42
N MET A 376 -29.85 -0.40 -33.65
CA MET A 376 -30.40 0.95 -33.42
C MET A 376 -29.36 2.05 -33.34
N ARG A 377 -29.76 3.24 -33.78
CA ARG A 377 -29.16 4.53 -33.42
C ARG A 377 -29.93 5.21 -32.28
N ASN A 378 -31.25 5.06 -32.30
CA ASN A 378 -32.24 5.44 -31.28
C ASN A 378 -33.60 4.80 -31.65
N TYR A 379 -34.63 4.90 -30.79
CA TYR A 379 -35.98 4.34 -31.09
C TYR A 379 -36.67 4.88 -32.36
N LYS A 380 -36.16 5.96 -32.97
CA LYS A 380 -36.63 6.50 -34.26
C LYS A 380 -35.89 5.93 -35.48
N ASN A 381 -34.67 5.44 -35.29
CA ASN A 381 -33.77 4.95 -36.33
C ASN A 381 -33.23 3.57 -35.95
N CYS A 382 -34.00 2.52 -36.27
CA CYS A 382 -33.74 1.15 -35.83
C CYS A 382 -34.36 0.08 -36.74
N LEU A 383 -33.65 -1.03 -36.93
CA LEU A 383 -34.19 -2.31 -37.38
C LEU A 383 -34.43 -3.18 -36.14
N TYR A 384 -35.55 -3.90 -36.06
CA TYR A 384 -35.88 -4.69 -34.88
C TYR A 384 -36.73 -5.92 -35.18
N LEU A 385 -36.64 -6.92 -34.32
CA LEU A 385 -37.59 -8.00 -34.16
C LEU A 385 -38.18 -7.93 -32.73
N ARG A 386 -39.51 -7.96 -32.59
CA ARG A 386 -40.19 -7.94 -31.29
C ARG A 386 -41.46 -8.82 -31.27
N GLY A 387 -41.99 -9.08 -30.08
CA GLY A 387 -43.34 -9.61 -29.86
C GLY A 387 -44.36 -8.52 -29.54
N ASN A 388 -45.64 -8.77 -29.84
CA ASN A 388 -46.79 -7.91 -29.54
C ASN A 388 -47.86 -8.72 -28.76
N THR A 389 -48.69 -8.04 -27.94
CA THR A 389 -49.86 -8.57 -27.19
C THR A 389 -50.55 -9.80 -27.81
N SER A 390 -50.90 -9.77 -29.10
CA SER A 390 -51.57 -10.86 -29.83
C SER A 390 -50.72 -12.11 -30.06
N ALA A 391 -49.57 -12.24 -29.36
CA ALA A 391 -48.58 -13.30 -29.51
C ALA A 391 -48.08 -13.48 -30.96
N ALA A 392 -47.89 -12.35 -31.64
CA ALA A 392 -47.35 -12.25 -32.98
C ALA A 392 -45.92 -11.67 -32.94
N LEU A 393 -45.02 -12.15 -33.82
CA LEU A 393 -43.74 -11.50 -34.08
C LEU A 393 -43.91 -10.32 -35.04
N GLU A 394 -43.06 -9.31 -34.88
CA GLU A 394 -43.04 -8.11 -35.71
C GLU A 394 -41.60 -7.76 -36.07
N LEU A 395 -41.34 -7.63 -37.37
CA LEU A 395 -40.05 -7.22 -37.94
C LEU A 395 -40.25 -5.93 -38.75
N GLY A 396 -39.45 -4.90 -38.48
CA GLY A 396 -39.57 -3.63 -39.18
C GLY A 396 -38.35 -2.75 -39.08
N PHE A 397 -38.25 -1.80 -40.02
CA PHE A 397 -37.24 -0.77 -40.05
C PHE A 397 -37.90 0.61 -39.90
N LYS A 398 -37.37 1.39 -38.96
CA LYS A 398 -37.71 2.80 -38.76
C LYS A 398 -36.55 3.70 -39.13
N LYS A 399 -36.91 4.84 -39.74
CA LYS A 399 -36.02 5.93 -40.15
C LYS A 399 -36.71 7.23 -39.71
N ASP A 400 -36.01 8.02 -38.89
CA ASP A 400 -36.50 9.25 -38.24
C ASP A 400 -37.88 9.23 -37.54
N GLY A 401 -38.44 8.04 -37.29
CA GLY A 401 -39.66 7.78 -36.54
C GLY A 401 -40.77 7.13 -37.38
N THR A 402 -40.73 7.29 -38.71
CA THR A 402 -41.61 6.61 -39.66
C THR A 402 -41.17 5.16 -39.89
N PHE A 403 -42.12 4.33 -40.32
CA PHE A 403 -41.85 2.97 -40.78
C PHE A 403 -41.59 3.02 -42.29
N GLU A 404 -40.36 2.74 -42.72
CA GLU A 404 -40.06 2.53 -44.14
C GLU A 404 -40.66 1.21 -44.63
N TRP A 405 -40.59 0.19 -43.77
CA TRP A 405 -41.28 -1.08 -43.95
C TRP A 405 -41.46 -1.80 -42.61
N PHE A 406 -42.53 -2.59 -42.51
CA PHE A 406 -42.92 -3.31 -41.30
C PHE A 406 -43.77 -4.54 -41.67
N ARG A 407 -43.64 -5.64 -40.93
CA ARG A 407 -44.51 -6.81 -41.05
C ARG A 407 -44.72 -7.53 -39.73
N THR A 408 -45.98 -7.83 -39.44
CA THR A 408 -46.42 -8.75 -38.38
C THR A 408 -46.57 -10.16 -38.94
N PHE A 409 -46.17 -11.18 -38.18
CA PHE A 409 -46.34 -12.61 -38.50
C PHE A 409 -47.17 -13.30 -37.41
N PRO A 410 -48.13 -14.18 -37.73
CA PRO A 410 -49.00 -14.86 -36.76
C PRO A 410 -48.30 -16.02 -36.03
N ASN A 411 -47.00 -15.89 -35.75
CA ASN A 411 -46.13 -16.91 -35.20
C ASN A 411 -45.36 -16.37 -33.99
N LYS A 412 -45.07 -17.25 -33.03
CA LYS A 412 -44.36 -16.96 -31.78
C LYS A 412 -43.27 -18.00 -31.50
N CYS A 413 -42.29 -17.62 -30.68
CA CYS A 413 -41.42 -18.59 -30.04
C CYS A 413 -42.17 -19.37 -28.95
N ASN A 414 -41.77 -20.61 -28.72
CA ASN A 414 -42.35 -21.49 -27.72
C ASN A 414 -41.75 -21.21 -26.34
N LEU A 415 -42.59 -21.05 -25.32
CA LEU A 415 -42.15 -20.84 -23.94
C LEU A 415 -41.47 -22.08 -23.35
N ASN A 416 -40.47 -21.84 -22.51
CA ASN A 416 -39.70 -22.83 -21.75
C ASN A 416 -39.03 -23.93 -22.60
N GLN A 417 -38.72 -23.63 -23.87
CA GLN A 417 -37.82 -24.42 -24.70
C GLN A 417 -36.98 -23.51 -25.61
N TRP A 418 -35.87 -24.05 -26.13
CA TRP A 418 -35.01 -23.34 -27.07
C TRP A 418 -35.69 -23.21 -28.43
N ASN A 419 -35.65 -22.01 -28.99
CA ASN A 419 -36.08 -21.71 -30.36
C ASN A 419 -34.90 -21.10 -31.11
N HIS A 420 -34.63 -21.52 -32.35
CA HIS A 420 -33.70 -20.81 -33.24
C HIS A 420 -34.45 -19.69 -33.95
N ILE A 421 -33.79 -18.55 -34.09
CA ILE A 421 -34.32 -17.35 -34.75
C ILE A 421 -33.28 -16.90 -35.76
N ALA A 422 -33.72 -16.59 -36.98
CA ALA A 422 -32.88 -15.94 -37.98
C ALA A 422 -33.62 -14.82 -38.72
N VAL A 423 -32.92 -13.72 -38.98
CA VAL A 423 -33.35 -12.64 -39.89
C VAL A 423 -32.26 -12.43 -40.93
N VAL A 424 -32.65 -12.44 -42.21
CA VAL A 424 -31.73 -12.43 -43.35
C VAL A 424 -32.16 -11.35 -44.34
N ARG A 425 -31.23 -10.49 -44.79
CA ARG A 425 -31.40 -9.64 -45.98
C ARG A 425 -30.71 -10.29 -47.16
N ASP A 426 -31.43 -10.35 -48.27
CA ASP A 426 -31.03 -10.86 -49.57
C ASP A 426 -31.44 -9.83 -50.64
N ASN A 427 -30.51 -8.95 -51.00
CA ASN A 427 -30.73 -7.79 -51.86
C ASN A 427 -31.90 -6.92 -51.32
N ASN A 428 -32.99 -6.83 -52.09
CA ASN A 428 -34.22 -6.09 -51.75
C ASN A 428 -35.28 -6.98 -51.09
N GLN A 429 -34.89 -8.12 -50.49
CA GLN A 429 -35.76 -9.01 -49.73
C GLN A 429 -35.27 -9.20 -48.30
N VAL A 430 -36.20 -9.34 -47.37
CA VAL A 430 -35.92 -9.74 -45.97
C VAL A 430 -36.75 -10.96 -45.61
N TYR A 431 -36.08 -11.97 -45.05
CA TYR A 431 -36.67 -13.20 -44.55
C TYR A 431 -36.59 -13.23 -43.01
N CYS A 432 -37.60 -13.82 -42.37
CA CYS A 432 -37.60 -14.10 -40.93
C CYS A 432 -37.93 -15.58 -40.73
N PHE A 433 -37.23 -16.23 -39.78
CA PHE A 433 -37.35 -17.66 -39.49
C PHE A 433 -37.54 -17.92 -38.00
N ILE A 434 -38.38 -18.89 -37.65
CA ILE A 434 -38.37 -19.57 -36.34
C ILE A 434 -38.13 -21.06 -36.59
N ASN A 435 -37.21 -21.66 -35.85
CA ASN A 435 -36.95 -23.10 -35.84
C ASN A 435 -36.70 -23.70 -37.24
N GLY A 436 -36.01 -22.95 -38.11
CA GLY A 436 -35.72 -23.32 -39.50
C GLY A 436 -36.83 -23.03 -40.51
N ARG A 437 -38.06 -22.75 -40.07
CA ARG A 437 -39.21 -22.44 -40.94
C ARG A 437 -39.30 -20.95 -41.25
N ARG A 438 -39.41 -20.58 -42.53
CA ARG A 438 -39.57 -19.19 -42.99
C ARG A 438 -41.00 -18.72 -42.72
N LEU A 439 -41.15 -17.54 -42.11
CA LEU A 439 -42.46 -17.00 -41.73
C LEU A 439 -43.14 -16.29 -42.91
N ALA A 440 -42.40 -15.43 -43.61
CA ALA A 440 -42.79 -14.87 -44.91
C ALA A 440 -41.55 -14.30 -45.63
N VAL A 441 -41.77 -13.77 -46.84
CA VAL A 441 -40.85 -12.87 -47.54
C VAL A 441 -41.38 -11.44 -47.43
N ILE A 442 -40.51 -10.49 -47.08
CA ILE A 442 -40.75 -9.04 -47.14
C ILE A 442 -39.97 -8.51 -48.34
N GLN A 443 -40.62 -7.80 -49.27
CA GLN A 443 -39.92 -6.95 -50.24
C GLN A 443 -39.62 -5.61 -49.55
N ILE A 444 -38.40 -5.09 -49.69
CA ILE A 444 -37.96 -3.83 -49.08
C ILE A 444 -37.36 -2.90 -50.15
N PRO A 445 -37.45 -1.57 -49.98
CA PRO A 445 -36.69 -0.62 -50.81
C PRO A 445 -35.18 -0.72 -50.57
N GLU A 446 -34.39 -0.10 -51.45
CA GLU A 446 -32.92 -0.02 -51.36
C GLU A 446 -32.47 0.85 -50.19
N GLU A 447 -32.47 0.28 -48.99
CA GLU A 447 -32.16 0.98 -47.75
C GLU A 447 -30.73 0.79 -47.25
N ASN A 448 -30.19 1.84 -46.63
CA ASN A 448 -28.81 1.95 -46.16
C ASN A 448 -28.74 1.84 -44.62
N LEU A 449 -28.46 0.63 -44.13
CA LEU A 449 -28.67 0.22 -42.75
C LEU A 449 -27.47 0.56 -41.83
N THR A 450 -27.46 1.80 -41.34
CA THR A 450 -26.36 2.44 -40.59
C THR A 450 -26.60 2.55 -39.08
N PHE A 451 -26.37 1.45 -38.35
CA PHE A 451 -26.59 1.37 -36.89
C PHE A 451 -25.28 1.39 -36.09
N PRO A 452 -25.16 2.19 -35.01
CA PRO A 452 -24.00 2.17 -34.10
C PRO A 452 -24.08 1.11 -32.98
N TYR A 453 -25.29 0.59 -32.66
CA TYR A 453 -25.51 -0.34 -31.54
C TYR A 453 -26.32 -1.57 -31.94
N VAL A 454 -25.98 -2.70 -31.30
CA VAL A 454 -26.77 -3.94 -31.26
C VAL A 454 -27.35 -4.08 -29.85
N VAL A 455 -28.63 -4.44 -29.75
CA VAL A 455 -29.32 -4.63 -28.47
C VAL A 455 -30.15 -5.92 -28.52
N LEU A 456 -30.18 -6.67 -27.43
CA LEU A 456 -30.84 -7.98 -27.28
C LEU A 456 -31.77 -7.97 -26.07
N GLY A 457 -32.93 -8.63 -26.13
CA GLY A 457 -33.85 -8.72 -24.99
C GLY A 457 -34.49 -7.39 -24.56
N PHE A 458 -34.50 -6.37 -25.42
CA PHE A 458 -34.96 -5.02 -25.13
C PHE A 458 -35.51 -4.34 -26.39
N TRP A 459 -36.57 -3.55 -26.21
CA TRP A 459 -37.11 -2.63 -27.20
C TRP A 459 -37.53 -1.31 -26.51
N GLU A 460 -37.20 -0.18 -27.13
CA GLU A 460 -37.53 1.16 -26.64
C GLU A 460 -38.72 1.73 -27.40
N THR A 461 -39.72 2.24 -26.66
CA THR A 461 -40.75 3.14 -27.23
C THR A 461 -40.50 4.57 -26.76
N GLY A 462 -40.86 5.56 -27.58
CA GLY A 462 -40.65 6.98 -27.26
C GLY A 462 -41.31 7.47 -25.96
N ASN A 463 -42.29 6.71 -25.43
CA ASN A 463 -42.98 6.99 -24.18
C ASN A 463 -42.35 6.27 -22.96
N LYS A 464 -41.17 5.66 -23.10
CA LYS A 464 -40.47 4.89 -22.04
C LYS A 464 -41.21 3.64 -21.55
N ASN A 465 -42.13 3.09 -22.35
CA ASN A 465 -42.63 1.73 -22.12
C ASN A 465 -41.60 0.74 -22.69
N PHE A 466 -41.09 -0.15 -21.85
CA PHE A 466 -40.06 -1.13 -22.18
C PHE A 466 -40.63 -2.55 -22.13
N GLY A 467 -40.49 -3.30 -23.22
CA GLY A 467 -40.85 -4.73 -23.27
C GLY A 467 -39.66 -5.62 -22.92
N PHE A 468 -39.79 -6.41 -21.86
CA PHE A 468 -38.74 -7.28 -21.30
C PHE A 468 -39.26 -8.68 -20.96
N SER A 469 -39.17 -9.65 -21.86
CA SER A 469 -39.33 -11.05 -21.43
C SER A 469 -38.16 -11.52 -20.55
N ASN A 470 -38.44 -12.46 -19.66
CA ASN A 470 -37.41 -13.21 -18.94
C ASN A 470 -36.96 -14.38 -19.83
N GLY A 471 -35.65 -14.56 -20.04
CA GLY A 471 -35.16 -15.61 -20.93
C GLY A 471 -33.64 -15.74 -21.00
N TYR A 472 -33.19 -16.63 -21.89
CA TYR A 472 -31.77 -16.87 -22.20
C TYR A 472 -31.52 -16.75 -23.70
N ILE A 473 -30.39 -16.14 -24.08
CA ILE A 473 -29.88 -16.10 -25.46
C ILE A 473 -28.57 -16.88 -25.53
N TYR A 474 -28.40 -17.68 -26.58
CA TYR A 474 -27.17 -18.45 -26.84
C TYR A 474 -26.73 -18.34 -28.31
N GLY A 475 -25.42 -18.23 -28.53
CA GLY A 475 -24.81 -18.32 -29.86
C GLY A 475 -25.13 -17.15 -30.80
N PHE A 476 -25.38 -15.94 -30.29
CA PHE A 476 -25.75 -14.80 -31.12
C PHE A 476 -24.67 -14.43 -32.15
N ARG A 477 -25.06 -14.43 -33.43
CA ARG A 477 -24.19 -14.22 -34.59
C ARG A 477 -24.75 -13.14 -35.51
N ILE A 478 -23.84 -12.37 -36.10
CA ILE A 478 -24.08 -11.49 -37.23
C ILE A 478 -23.09 -11.86 -38.33
N THR A 479 -23.57 -12.41 -39.44
CA THR A 479 -22.81 -12.60 -40.68
C THR A 479 -23.12 -11.43 -41.61
N LYS A 480 -22.09 -10.82 -42.19
CA LYS A 480 -22.23 -9.71 -43.14
C LYS A 480 -22.02 -10.17 -44.57
N GLU A 481 -22.58 -9.41 -45.50
CA GLU A 481 -22.40 -9.54 -46.95
C GLU A 481 -22.85 -10.92 -47.48
N GLN A 482 -23.67 -11.63 -46.72
CA GLN A 482 -24.11 -13.01 -46.99
C GLN A 482 -25.52 -13.29 -46.45
N ALA A 483 -26.40 -13.70 -47.34
CA ALA A 483 -27.72 -14.24 -47.04
C ALA A 483 -27.68 -15.77 -46.90
N LEU A 484 -27.48 -16.29 -45.68
CA LEU A 484 -27.24 -17.72 -45.43
C LEU A 484 -28.50 -18.59 -45.52
N PHE A 485 -29.68 -18.04 -45.20
CA PHE A 485 -30.95 -18.76 -45.20
C PHE A 485 -31.95 -18.07 -46.14
N LYS A 486 -32.19 -18.67 -47.31
CA LYS A 486 -33.11 -18.12 -48.33
C LYS A 486 -34.45 -18.87 -48.40
N SER A 487 -34.50 -20.11 -47.94
CA SER A 487 -35.67 -21.00 -47.87
C SER A 487 -35.71 -21.75 -46.54
N ASP A 488 -36.81 -22.45 -46.25
CA ASP A 488 -36.94 -23.33 -45.08
C ASP A 488 -35.75 -24.29 -44.99
N PHE A 489 -35.09 -24.31 -43.82
CA PHE A 489 -33.92 -25.14 -43.55
C PHE A 489 -34.20 -26.07 -42.38
N LYS A 490 -33.66 -27.29 -42.43
CA LYS A 490 -33.68 -28.18 -41.26
C LYS A 490 -32.67 -27.65 -40.25
N LEU A 491 -33.12 -27.48 -39.01
CA LEU A 491 -32.22 -27.47 -37.87
C LEU A 491 -31.62 -28.86 -37.71
N GLU A 492 -30.46 -29.07 -38.33
CA GLU A 492 -29.51 -30.09 -37.92
C GLU A 492 -29.38 -30.03 -36.38
N PRO A 493 -29.52 -31.15 -35.65
CA PRO A 493 -29.16 -31.18 -34.23
C PRO A 493 -27.74 -30.64 -34.04
N LEU A 494 -27.46 -29.96 -32.92
CA LEU A 494 -26.10 -29.45 -32.62
C LEU A 494 -25.02 -30.54 -32.78
N TYR A 495 -25.36 -31.79 -32.43
CA TYR A 495 -24.56 -32.99 -32.63
C TYR A 495 -24.23 -33.33 -34.10
N ALA A 496 -25.13 -33.03 -35.04
CA ALA A 496 -24.97 -33.32 -36.47
C ALA A 496 -24.14 -32.25 -37.19
N GLN A 497 -24.34 -30.95 -36.85
CA GLN A 497 -23.45 -29.86 -37.29
C GLN A 497 -22.00 -30.13 -36.85
N PHE A 498 -21.81 -30.57 -35.60
CA PHE A 498 -20.52 -30.99 -35.07
C PHE A 498 -19.90 -32.16 -35.86
N LYS A 499 -20.71 -33.15 -36.26
CA LYS A 499 -20.28 -34.28 -37.10
C LYS A 499 -19.86 -33.89 -38.52
N LYS A 500 -20.35 -32.77 -39.06
CA LYS A 500 -19.94 -32.25 -40.38
C LYS A 500 -18.64 -31.46 -40.32
N LEU A 501 -18.46 -30.62 -39.30
CA LEU A 501 -17.19 -29.95 -38.98
C LEU A 501 -16.02 -30.94 -38.82
N LEU A 502 -16.29 -32.13 -38.29
CA LEU A 502 -15.33 -33.24 -38.16
C LEU A 502 -15.05 -34.01 -39.47
N LYS A 503 -15.82 -33.79 -40.55
CA LYS A 503 -15.64 -34.50 -41.84
C LYS A 503 -14.96 -33.66 -42.92
N ASP A 504 -15.24 -32.37 -42.95
CA ASP A 504 -14.69 -31.46 -43.99
C ASP A 504 -13.35 -30.83 -43.58
N SER A 505 -12.73 -31.28 -42.48
CA SER A 505 -11.43 -30.79 -42.00
C SER A 505 -10.34 -31.87 -42.00
N SER A 506 -9.15 -31.52 -42.48
CA SER A 506 -7.99 -32.42 -42.65
C SER A 506 -7.27 -32.79 -41.34
N LEU A 507 -8.00 -32.88 -40.23
CA LEU A 507 -7.45 -33.13 -38.89
C LEU A 507 -7.08 -34.60 -38.61
N GLU A 508 -7.50 -35.55 -39.45
CA GLU A 508 -7.37 -36.99 -39.18
C GLU A 508 -5.91 -37.50 -39.10
N GLN A 509 -4.94 -36.77 -39.67
CA GLN A 509 -3.52 -37.16 -39.65
C GLN A 509 -2.64 -36.40 -38.65
N THR A 510 -3.00 -35.19 -38.23
CA THR A 510 -2.06 -34.22 -37.61
C THR A 510 -1.80 -34.44 -36.10
N ILE A 511 -2.49 -35.39 -35.47
CA ILE A 511 -2.43 -35.62 -34.00
C ILE A 511 -1.09 -36.27 -33.54
N LYS A 512 -0.23 -36.75 -34.45
CA LYS A 512 0.85 -37.70 -34.11
C LYS A 512 2.23 -37.15 -33.72
N THR A 513 2.55 -35.87 -33.93
CA THR A 513 3.92 -35.33 -33.74
C THR A 513 3.90 -33.91 -33.20
N GLY A 514 4.79 -33.56 -32.25
CA GLY A 514 4.82 -32.22 -31.65
C GLY A 514 6.23 -31.74 -31.24
N LEU A 515 6.39 -30.40 -31.11
CA LEU A 515 7.65 -29.63 -30.93
C LEU A 515 8.57 -29.71 -32.19
N VAL A 516 9.24 -28.67 -32.74
CA VAL A 516 9.62 -27.26 -32.41
C VAL A 516 9.71 -26.46 -33.75
N GLU A 517 9.48 -25.15 -33.97
CA GLU A 517 8.77 -23.99 -33.35
C GLU A 517 8.40 -23.01 -34.51
N GLY A 518 7.52 -22.01 -34.28
CA GLY A 518 7.28 -20.91 -35.22
C GLY A 518 6.76 -19.59 -34.60
N GLN A 519 7.21 -19.20 -33.41
CA GLN A 519 6.74 -18.04 -32.59
C GLN A 519 5.25 -18.14 -32.17
N GLU A 520 4.88 -18.43 -30.92
CA GLU A 520 5.66 -18.61 -29.68
C GLU A 520 5.13 -19.85 -28.92
N GLY A 521 6.00 -20.71 -28.38
CA GLY A 521 5.76 -21.30 -27.06
C GLY A 521 4.82 -22.52 -26.89
N HIS A 522 4.67 -23.38 -27.89
CA HIS A 522 4.52 -24.84 -27.66
C HIS A 522 3.21 -25.41 -27.01
N MET A 523 3.30 -26.53 -26.27
CA MET A 523 2.69 -27.81 -26.72
C MET A 523 1.68 -28.52 -25.78
N TYR A 524 1.07 -29.62 -26.27
CA TYR A 524 -0.15 -30.28 -25.74
C TYR A 524 0.05 -31.33 -24.62
N ALA A 525 -1.00 -31.52 -23.81
CA ALA A 525 -1.45 -32.80 -23.24
C ALA A 525 -2.95 -32.72 -22.85
N LEU A 526 -3.67 -33.84 -22.76
CA LEU A 526 -5.04 -33.89 -22.20
C LEU A 526 -5.02 -34.18 -20.70
N ASP A 527 -5.73 -33.38 -19.89
CA ASP A 527 -6.89 -33.80 -19.03
C ASP A 527 -7.36 -32.61 -18.14
N ALA A 528 -8.51 -32.76 -17.50
CA ALA A 528 -8.96 -32.16 -16.24
C ALA A 528 -8.91 -30.61 -16.04
N THR A 529 -10.08 -30.07 -15.68
CA THR A 529 -10.23 -28.86 -14.85
C THR A 529 -9.74 -27.50 -15.38
N ASN A 530 -10.20 -27.15 -16.59
CA ASN A 530 -10.56 -25.78 -17.00
C ASN A 530 -9.38 -24.79 -17.28
N GLY A 531 -9.60 -23.67 -17.98
CA GLY A 531 -10.90 -23.14 -18.40
C GLY A 531 -10.86 -22.12 -19.52
N HIS A 532 -11.12 -22.59 -20.74
CA HIS A 532 -11.99 -22.02 -21.79
C HIS A 532 -11.78 -22.91 -23.04
N ALA A 533 -12.19 -24.18 -23.10
CA ALA A 533 -13.27 -24.91 -22.43
C ALA A 533 -14.69 -24.45 -22.82
N ILE A 534 -15.29 -25.15 -23.79
CA ILE A 534 -16.64 -25.69 -23.56
C ILE A 534 -16.43 -27.01 -22.85
N LEU A 535 -16.81 -27.05 -21.57
CA LEU A 535 -16.82 -28.27 -20.77
C LEU A 535 -17.96 -29.17 -21.27
N VAL A 536 -17.64 -30.18 -22.08
CA VAL A 536 -18.57 -31.29 -22.34
C VAL A 536 -18.42 -32.31 -21.21
N LEU A 537 -19.12 -32.06 -20.10
CA LEU A 537 -19.45 -33.09 -19.13
C LEU A 537 -20.98 -33.18 -19.01
N HIS A 538 -21.46 -34.41 -19.14
CA HIS A 538 -22.87 -34.76 -19.25
C HIS A 538 -23.38 -35.27 -17.90
N ASP A 539 -24.68 -35.06 -17.63
CA ASP A 539 -25.50 -35.87 -16.70
C ASP A 539 -25.13 -35.93 -15.20
N LEU A 540 -26.05 -36.33 -14.30
CA LEU A 540 -27.47 -36.66 -14.42
C LEU A 540 -28.22 -36.01 -13.23
N GLY A 541 -29.44 -35.50 -13.43
CA GLY A 541 -30.17 -34.66 -12.45
C GLY A 541 -31.64 -35.02 -12.26
N GLU A 542 -32.00 -36.30 -12.33
CA GLU A 542 -33.40 -36.73 -12.33
C GLU A 542 -34.16 -36.52 -11.01
N LYS A 543 -35.13 -35.59 -10.98
CA LYS A 543 -36.51 -35.82 -10.48
C LYS A 543 -37.44 -34.61 -10.68
N SER A 544 -38.22 -34.65 -11.75
CA SER A 544 -39.56 -34.02 -11.77
C SER A 544 -40.59 -35.02 -11.21
N PRO A 545 -41.57 -34.61 -10.39
CA PRO A 545 -42.66 -35.48 -9.95
C PRO A 545 -43.73 -35.60 -11.06
N GLY A 546 -44.03 -36.82 -11.51
CA GLY A 546 -45.16 -37.01 -12.46
C GLY A 546 -45.25 -38.30 -13.30
N THR A 547 -44.26 -39.20 -13.30
CA THR A 547 -44.25 -40.41 -14.18
C THR A 547 -44.06 -41.73 -13.42
N SER A 548 -45.01 -42.06 -12.56
CA SER A 548 -45.02 -43.21 -11.62
C SER A 548 -45.14 -44.62 -12.25
N ASN A 549 -44.72 -44.82 -13.50
CA ASN A 549 -44.58 -46.18 -14.09
C ASN A 549 -43.61 -46.31 -15.28
N PHE A 550 -42.84 -45.28 -15.64
CA PHE A 550 -41.93 -45.34 -16.80
C PHE A 550 -40.45 -45.58 -16.40
N LYS A 551 -39.95 -44.93 -15.35
CA LYS A 551 -38.53 -45.01 -14.95
C LYS A 551 -38.08 -46.42 -14.55
N GLU A 552 -38.85 -47.10 -13.71
CA GLU A 552 -38.47 -48.43 -13.19
C GLU A 552 -38.39 -49.48 -14.30
N LYS A 553 -39.19 -49.33 -15.37
CA LYS A 553 -39.15 -50.19 -16.56
C LYS A 553 -37.98 -49.86 -17.50
N PHE A 554 -37.41 -48.66 -17.43
CA PHE A 554 -36.29 -48.23 -18.28
C PHE A 554 -34.91 -48.39 -17.63
N ILE A 555 -34.78 -48.20 -16.31
CA ILE A 555 -33.50 -48.39 -15.61
C ILE A 555 -33.15 -49.88 -15.48
N THR A 556 -34.17 -50.73 -15.25
CA THR A 556 -33.98 -52.18 -15.02
C THR A 556 -33.53 -52.94 -16.27
N SER A 557 -33.76 -52.41 -17.48
CA SER A 557 -33.31 -53.03 -18.73
C SER A 557 -31.85 -52.69 -19.08
N ILE A 558 -31.37 -51.49 -18.75
CA ILE A 558 -30.01 -51.03 -19.08
C ILE A 558 -28.96 -51.66 -18.15
N TYR A 559 -29.24 -51.74 -16.84
CA TYR A 559 -28.26 -52.28 -15.86
C TYR A 559 -27.96 -53.78 -16.01
N ARG A 560 -28.71 -54.53 -16.82
CA ARG A 560 -28.45 -55.94 -17.12
C ARG A 560 -27.51 -56.17 -18.32
N ALA A 561 -27.02 -55.11 -18.97
CA ALA A 561 -26.32 -55.19 -20.25
C ALA A 561 -24.82 -54.79 -20.22
N ILE A 562 -24.26 -54.40 -19.06
CA ILE A 562 -22.87 -53.93 -18.95
C ILE A 562 -22.00 -54.98 -18.22
N PRO A 563 -20.95 -55.54 -18.87
CA PRO A 563 -20.03 -56.49 -18.22
C PRO A 563 -19.26 -55.88 -17.03
N PRO A 564 -19.13 -56.59 -15.88
CA PRO A 564 -18.45 -56.07 -14.69
C PRO A 564 -17.02 -55.55 -14.93
N ALA A 565 -16.25 -56.22 -15.79
CA ALA A 565 -14.87 -55.86 -16.13
C ALA A 565 -14.71 -54.49 -16.84
N ILE A 566 -15.80 -53.86 -17.30
CA ILE A 566 -15.79 -52.48 -17.80
C ILE A 566 -15.95 -51.50 -16.64
N ILE A 567 -16.77 -51.84 -15.63
CA ILE A 567 -17.06 -50.99 -14.47
C ILE A 567 -15.80 -50.81 -13.62
N GLU A 568 -15.10 -51.90 -13.28
CA GLU A 568 -13.84 -51.83 -12.53
C GLU A 568 -12.76 -50.99 -13.24
N LYS A 569 -12.75 -51.03 -14.58
CA LYS A 569 -11.76 -50.35 -15.42
C LYS A 569 -12.07 -48.86 -15.61
N GLU A 570 -13.34 -48.48 -15.57
CA GLU A 570 -13.76 -47.08 -15.46
C GLU A 570 -13.52 -46.55 -14.04
N ASP A 571 -13.92 -47.26 -12.98
CA ASP A 571 -13.73 -46.77 -11.60
C ASP A 571 -12.25 -46.66 -11.20
N ALA A 572 -11.37 -47.54 -11.69
CA ALA A 572 -9.92 -47.38 -11.53
C ALA A 572 -9.41 -46.07 -12.18
N LYS A 573 -9.80 -45.79 -13.44
CA LYS A 573 -9.51 -44.51 -14.10
C LYS A 573 -10.11 -43.32 -13.35
N ARG A 574 -11.32 -43.47 -12.81
CA ARG A 574 -12.05 -42.42 -12.09
C ARG A 574 -11.35 -42.06 -10.79
N GLN A 575 -10.83 -43.06 -10.07
CA GLN A 575 -9.96 -42.86 -8.91
C GLN A 575 -8.66 -42.16 -9.31
N SER A 576 -7.99 -42.59 -10.40
CA SER A 576 -6.79 -41.92 -10.91
C SER A 576 -7.04 -40.46 -11.32
N ALA A 577 -8.14 -40.15 -12.00
CA ALA A 577 -8.49 -38.79 -12.42
C ALA A 577 -8.91 -37.90 -11.25
N VAL A 578 -9.62 -38.45 -10.25
CA VAL A 578 -9.92 -37.75 -8.99
C VAL A 578 -8.64 -37.47 -8.21
N GLN A 579 -7.71 -38.44 -8.15
CA GLN A 579 -6.41 -38.26 -7.50
C GLN A 579 -5.58 -37.20 -8.23
N ALA A 580 -5.42 -37.27 -9.55
CA ALA A 580 -4.72 -36.25 -10.34
C ALA A 580 -5.36 -34.86 -10.21
N THR A 581 -6.70 -34.78 -10.12
CA THR A 581 -7.40 -33.51 -9.87
C THR A 581 -7.17 -32.99 -8.44
N GLN A 582 -7.06 -33.88 -7.44
CA GLN A 582 -6.71 -33.52 -6.07
C GLN A 582 -5.24 -33.08 -5.98
N GLU A 583 -4.32 -33.78 -6.62
CA GLU A 583 -2.90 -33.45 -6.72
C GLU A 583 -2.70 -32.11 -7.43
N ARG A 584 -3.34 -31.86 -8.58
CA ARG A 584 -3.29 -30.56 -9.27
C ARG A 584 -3.91 -29.43 -8.46
N ARG A 585 -4.97 -29.71 -7.70
CA ARG A 585 -5.56 -28.74 -6.76
C ARG A 585 -4.64 -28.50 -5.56
N GLN A 586 -3.91 -29.50 -5.11
CA GLN A 586 -2.87 -29.39 -4.09
C GLN A 586 -1.66 -28.63 -4.63
N GLU A 587 -1.21 -28.84 -5.87
CA GLU A 587 -0.17 -28.02 -6.52
C GLU A 587 -0.57 -26.55 -6.56
N ILE A 588 -1.82 -26.23 -6.92
CA ILE A 588 -2.31 -24.84 -6.95
C ILE A 588 -2.46 -24.26 -5.53
N LEU A 589 -2.79 -25.09 -4.53
CA LEU A 589 -2.79 -24.68 -3.13
C LEU A 589 -1.37 -24.50 -2.59
N ASP A 590 -0.42 -25.35 -2.98
CA ASP A 590 1.00 -25.31 -2.65
C ASP A 590 1.73 -24.18 -3.38
N GLU A 591 1.33 -23.81 -4.60
CA GLU A 591 1.80 -22.60 -5.29
C GLU A 591 1.23 -21.36 -4.63
N ARG A 592 -0.06 -21.34 -4.30
CA ARG A 592 -0.66 -20.25 -3.51
C ARG A 592 -0.06 -20.17 -2.12
N GLU A 593 0.33 -21.28 -1.51
CA GLU A 593 1.03 -21.32 -0.24
C GLU A 593 2.51 -20.94 -0.42
N LYS A 594 3.21 -21.31 -1.49
CA LYS A 594 4.57 -20.80 -1.83
C LYS A 594 4.55 -19.29 -2.09
N ILE A 595 3.54 -18.77 -2.78
CA ILE A 595 3.33 -17.33 -3.02
C ILE A 595 2.94 -16.63 -1.71
N PHE A 596 2.08 -17.23 -0.88
CA PHE A 596 1.73 -16.71 0.44
C PHE A 596 2.91 -16.79 1.42
N LEU A 597 3.77 -17.80 1.32
CA LEU A 597 5.02 -17.97 2.08
C LEU A 597 6.11 -17.02 1.57
N ALA A 598 6.14 -16.67 0.29
CA ALA A 598 6.98 -15.60 -0.25
C ALA A 598 6.47 -14.23 0.26
N LEU A 599 5.17 -13.98 0.22
CA LEU A 599 4.54 -12.81 0.83
C LEU A 599 4.69 -12.78 2.37
N GLN A 600 4.81 -13.93 3.04
CA GLN A 600 5.24 -14.04 4.44
C GLN A 600 6.76 -13.94 4.63
N GLN A 601 7.61 -14.22 3.64
CA GLN A 601 9.03 -13.84 3.68
C GLN A 601 9.18 -12.31 3.61
N PHE A 602 8.31 -11.63 2.86
CA PHE A 602 8.21 -10.16 2.84
C PHE A 602 7.45 -9.58 4.05
N GLY A 603 6.56 -10.34 4.71
CA GLY A 603 5.79 -9.91 5.89
C GLY A 603 6.46 -10.22 7.24
N GLY A 604 7.24 -11.29 7.28
CA GLY A 604 8.19 -11.65 8.33
C GLY A 604 9.48 -10.85 8.22
N SER A 605 10.50 -11.23 8.98
CA SER A 605 11.66 -10.37 9.17
C SER A 605 12.63 -10.32 8.00
N GLY A 606 13.00 -11.46 7.39
CA GLY A 606 14.10 -11.59 6.41
C GLY A 606 15.51 -11.29 6.96
N ARG A 607 15.60 -10.52 8.06
CA ARG A 607 16.79 -9.94 8.69
C ARG A 607 17.97 -10.88 8.85
N ARG A 608 17.77 -12.17 9.15
CA ARG A 608 18.88 -13.13 9.25
C ARG A 608 19.74 -13.18 7.98
N LYS A 609 19.15 -13.00 6.79
CA LYS A 609 19.90 -12.95 5.53
C LYS A 609 20.64 -11.61 5.36
N TYR A 610 19.93 -10.48 5.51
CA TYR A 610 20.52 -9.13 5.45
C TYR A 610 21.66 -8.92 6.47
N TRP A 611 21.56 -9.53 7.66
CA TRP A 611 22.60 -9.49 8.69
C TRP A 611 23.80 -10.37 8.32
N GLN A 612 23.59 -11.54 7.72
CA GLN A 612 24.68 -12.37 7.21
C GLN A 612 25.43 -11.68 6.06
N GLU A 613 24.72 -10.98 5.18
CA GLU A 613 25.29 -10.14 4.12
C GLU A 613 26.19 -9.04 4.72
N ALA A 614 25.74 -8.35 5.77
CA ALA A 614 26.56 -7.38 6.51
C ALA A 614 27.76 -8.01 7.22
N PHE A 615 27.61 -9.16 7.88
CA PHE A 615 28.73 -9.86 8.53
C PHE A 615 29.81 -10.27 7.53
N ASN A 616 29.45 -10.61 6.30
CA ASN A 616 30.42 -10.89 5.25
C ASN A 616 31.21 -9.62 4.87
N ILE A 617 30.56 -8.45 4.74
CA ILE A 617 31.22 -7.16 4.49
C ILE A 617 32.16 -6.78 5.65
N ILE A 618 31.70 -6.95 6.90
CA ILE A 618 32.49 -6.66 8.11
C ILE A 618 33.71 -7.58 8.21
N LYS A 619 33.62 -8.84 7.76
CA LYS A 619 34.74 -9.79 7.74
C LYS A 619 35.82 -9.38 6.73
N ASP A 620 35.43 -8.91 5.55
CA ASP A 620 36.35 -8.45 4.51
C ASP A 620 36.98 -7.08 4.84
N TYR A 621 36.26 -6.19 5.55
CA TYR A 621 36.68 -4.80 5.82
C TYR A 621 36.57 -4.38 7.32
N PRO A 622 37.19 -5.09 8.28
CA PRO A 622 36.89 -4.95 9.71
C PRO A 622 37.33 -3.62 10.36
N PHE A 623 38.36 -2.94 9.85
CA PHE A 623 38.98 -1.78 10.53
C PHE A 623 38.42 -0.41 10.13
N PHE A 624 38.15 -0.20 8.84
CA PHE A 624 37.67 1.08 8.30
C PHE A 624 36.38 0.95 7.48
N GLY A 625 35.89 -0.29 7.29
CA GLY A 625 34.74 -0.58 6.46
C GLY A 625 34.98 -0.36 4.96
N ILE A 626 33.90 -0.43 4.20
CA ILE A 626 33.90 -0.18 2.74
C ILE A 626 33.84 1.31 2.38
N GLY A 627 33.68 2.19 3.37
CA GLY A 627 33.39 3.61 3.19
C GLY A 627 31.98 3.98 3.67
N VAL A 628 31.86 5.14 4.32
CA VAL A 628 30.59 5.81 4.63
C VAL A 628 29.66 5.78 3.40
N ASN A 629 28.36 5.52 3.57
CA ASN A 629 27.35 5.60 2.50
C ASN A 629 27.54 4.61 1.31
N ALA A 630 28.52 3.70 1.36
CA ALA A 630 28.82 2.79 0.25
C ALA A 630 28.08 1.42 0.31
N TYR A 631 27.27 1.17 1.35
CA TYR A 631 26.68 -0.17 1.61
C TYR A 631 25.86 -0.74 0.44
N SER A 632 24.96 0.04 -0.13
CA SER A 632 24.13 -0.39 -1.26
C SER A 632 24.94 -0.59 -2.55
N LEU A 633 26.09 0.09 -2.67
CA LEU A 633 26.89 0.17 -3.89
C LEU A 633 27.87 -1.01 -4.05
N VAL A 634 28.20 -1.72 -2.97
CA VAL A 634 28.92 -3.02 -3.02
C VAL A 634 27.98 -4.21 -3.29
N GLY A 635 26.70 -3.96 -3.54
CA GLY A 635 25.64 -4.98 -3.63
C GLY A 635 25.91 -6.12 -4.60
N ALA A 636 26.55 -5.84 -5.74
CA ALA A 636 26.90 -6.85 -6.74
C ALA A 636 27.93 -7.88 -6.24
N ARG A 637 28.94 -7.45 -5.46
CA ARG A 637 29.99 -8.34 -4.91
C ARG A 637 29.43 -9.27 -3.83
N TYR A 638 28.59 -8.73 -2.95
CA TYR A 638 28.06 -9.48 -1.80
C TYR A 638 26.69 -10.13 -2.04
N LYS A 639 26.13 -10.00 -3.25
CA LYS A 639 24.79 -10.47 -3.63
C LYS A 639 23.71 -9.99 -2.65
N ILE A 640 23.80 -8.71 -2.25
CA ILE A 640 22.90 -8.09 -1.26
C ILE A 640 21.45 -8.22 -1.72
N SER A 641 20.59 -8.69 -0.83
CA SER A 641 19.20 -9.00 -1.14
C SER A 641 18.36 -7.74 -1.40
N TRP A 642 17.25 -7.93 -2.15
CA TRP A 642 16.28 -6.89 -2.49
C TRP A 642 15.84 -6.08 -1.25
N GLY A 643 16.33 -4.84 -1.17
CA GLY A 643 16.25 -3.99 0.02
C GLY A 643 17.49 -3.11 0.18
N GLY A 644 18.67 -3.65 -0.19
CA GLY A 644 19.91 -2.86 -0.33
C GLY A 644 20.55 -2.35 0.96
N TYR A 645 20.00 -2.71 2.12
CA TYR A 645 20.44 -2.27 3.45
C TYR A 645 20.27 -3.40 4.48
N PRO A 646 21.03 -3.41 5.59
CA PRO A 646 21.03 -4.56 6.52
C PRO A 646 19.81 -4.63 7.46
N HIS A 647 18.90 -3.65 7.43
CA HIS A 647 17.81 -3.51 8.43
C HIS A 647 18.30 -3.61 9.89
N ASN A 648 19.48 -3.04 10.17
CA ASN A 648 20.10 -2.87 11.49
C ASN A 648 21.18 -1.79 11.37
N CYS A 649 21.02 -0.66 12.07
CA CYS A 649 21.93 0.48 11.96
C CYS A 649 23.37 0.17 12.43
N TYR A 650 23.53 -0.68 13.44
CA TYR A 650 24.84 -1.00 14.02
C TYR A 650 25.67 -1.88 13.09
N LEU A 651 25.03 -2.82 12.39
CA LEU A 651 25.68 -3.61 11.34
C LEU A 651 26.03 -2.74 10.12
N GLN A 652 25.21 -1.74 9.77
CA GLN A 652 25.57 -0.80 8.69
C GLN A 652 26.76 0.06 9.07
N ILE A 653 26.79 0.65 10.27
CA ILE A 653 27.94 1.40 10.79
C ILE A 653 29.21 0.55 10.80
N ALA A 654 29.15 -0.70 11.27
CA ALA A 654 30.31 -1.59 11.26
C ALA A 654 30.76 -1.99 9.84
N SER A 655 29.84 -2.09 8.89
CA SER A 655 30.14 -2.39 7.48
C SER A 655 30.79 -1.20 6.77
N GLU A 656 30.24 0.01 6.95
CA GLU A 656 30.69 1.23 6.28
C GLU A 656 31.95 1.83 6.91
N ILE A 657 32.03 1.85 8.25
CA ILE A 657 33.03 2.60 9.05
C ILE A 657 33.95 1.66 9.85
N GLY A 658 33.75 0.35 9.77
CA GLY A 658 34.51 -0.65 10.51
C GLY A 658 34.09 -0.79 11.98
N ILE A 659 34.62 -1.81 12.63
CA ILE A 659 34.40 -2.13 14.05
C ILE A 659 34.89 -0.99 14.98
N PRO A 660 36.06 -0.36 14.76
CA PRO A 660 36.46 0.85 15.48
C PRO A 660 35.48 2.03 15.30
N GLY A 661 34.95 2.21 14.09
CA GLY A 661 33.88 3.17 13.79
C GLY A 661 32.64 2.92 14.65
N LEU A 662 32.15 1.67 14.70
CA LEU A 662 31.05 1.28 15.59
C LEU A 662 31.36 1.56 17.07
N PHE A 663 32.55 1.18 17.57
CA PHE A 663 32.90 1.44 18.97
C PHE A 663 32.95 2.94 19.31
N SER A 664 33.43 3.78 18.40
CA SER A 664 33.42 5.24 18.62
C SER A 664 32.00 5.84 18.64
N PHE A 665 31.07 5.31 17.83
CA PHE A 665 29.64 5.66 17.92
C PHE A 665 29.03 5.19 19.25
N LEU A 666 29.26 3.93 19.65
CA LEU A 666 28.79 3.39 20.93
C LEU A 666 29.37 4.17 22.13
N PHE A 667 30.59 4.74 22.00
CA PHE A 667 31.19 5.61 23.02
C PHE A 667 30.48 6.96 23.15
N ILE A 668 30.00 7.57 22.05
CA ILE A 668 29.11 8.75 22.13
C ILE A 668 27.87 8.41 22.96
N LEU A 669 27.22 7.28 22.67
CA LEU A 669 26.03 6.83 23.39
C LEU A 669 26.33 6.57 24.88
N PHE A 670 27.39 5.82 25.19
CA PHE A 670 27.80 5.55 26.57
C PHE A 670 28.03 6.83 27.37
N VAL A 671 28.75 7.80 26.81
CA VAL A 671 29.02 9.08 27.48
C VAL A 671 27.72 9.89 27.64
N LEU A 672 26.85 9.92 26.61
CA LEU A 672 25.53 10.55 26.67
C LEU A 672 24.67 9.98 27.81
N PHE A 673 24.45 8.66 27.85
CA PHE A 673 23.63 8.04 28.90
C PHE A 673 24.27 8.18 30.29
N ARG A 674 25.58 7.91 30.44
CA ARG A 674 26.29 8.03 31.73
C ARG A 674 26.27 9.45 32.29
N ARG A 675 26.35 10.48 31.45
CA ARG A 675 26.20 11.88 31.87
C ARG A 675 24.75 12.23 32.16
N SER A 676 23.81 11.78 31.33
CA SER A 676 22.38 12.08 31.48
C SER A 676 21.76 11.48 32.74
N ILE A 677 22.07 10.22 33.06
CA ILE A 677 21.60 9.55 34.28
C ILE A 677 22.11 10.27 35.54
N ARG A 678 23.38 10.69 35.53
CA ARG A 678 23.96 11.51 36.62
C ARG A 678 23.37 12.92 36.67
N ALA A 679 22.95 13.48 35.54
CA ALA A 679 22.37 14.82 35.49
C ALA A 679 20.97 14.88 36.11
N LEU A 680 20.18 13.79 36.06
CA LEU A 680 18.84 13.73 36.64
C LEU A 680 18.79 14.14 38.12
N SER A 681 19.77 13.76 38.94
CA SER A 681 19.85 14.16 40.35
C SER A 681 20.41 15.56 40.60
N SER A 682 20.89 16.26 39.56
CA SER A 682 21.50 17.60 39.64
C SER A 682 20.69 18.73 39.00
N ILE A 683 19.50 18.41 38.47
CA ILE A 683 18.57 19.38 37.87
C ILE A 683 17.52 19.79 38.90
N ASP A 684 17.51 21.07 39.27
CA ASP A 684 16.55 21.63 40.23
C ASP A 684 15.14 21.79 39.62
N ASP A 685 15.07 22.23 38.36
CA ASP A 685 13.81 22.47 37.67
C ASP A 685 13.11 21.14 37.37
N ILE A 686 12.04 20.84 38.11
CA ILE A 686 11.39 19.52 38.03
C ILE A 686 10.83 19.24 36.63
N PHE A 687 10.41 20.26 35.88
CA PHE A 687 9.97 20.07 34.51
C PHE A 687 11.14 19.67 33.60
N LEU A 688 12.29 20.34 33.69
CA LEU A 688 13.49 19.93 32.96
C LEU A 688 13.99 18.54 33.38
N ARG A 689 13.82 18.14 34.65
CA ARG A 689 14.20 16.80 35.13
C ARG A 689 13.36 15.68 34.50
N PHE A 690 12.03 15.79 34.53
CA PHE A 690 11.15 14.80 33.89
C PHE A 690 11.19 14.88 32.36
N LEU A 691 11.46 16.06 31.79
CA LEU A 691 11.73 16.22 30.36
C LEU A 691 13.02 15.48 29.95
N LEU A 692 14.10 15.58 30.73
CA LEU A 692 15.32 14.80 30.51
C LEU A 692 15.05 13.29 30.63
N LEU A 693 14.32 12.86 31.65
CA LEU A 693 13.93 11.46 31.83
C LEU A 693 13.18 10.94 30.59
N GLY A 694 12.14 11.66 30.15
CA GLY A 694 11.34 11.31 28.97
C GLY A 694 12.15 11.28 27.69
N ALA A 695 12.97 12.31 27.43
CA ALA A 695 13.82 12.40 26.24
C ALA A 695 14.93 11.33 26.22
N LEU A 696 15.50 10.97 27.37
CA LEU A 696 16.50 9.92 27.50
C LEU A 696 15.89 8.52 27.28
N SER A 697 14.69 8.26 27.83
CA SER A 697 13.95 7.03 27.58
C SER A 697 13.53 6.90 26.12
N ALA A 698 13.05 7.99 25.51
CA ALA A 698 12.73 8.09 24.08
C ALA A 698 13.96 7.82 23.18
N TYR A 699 15.11 8.42 23.48
CA TYR A 699 16.35 8.17 22.74
C TYR A 699 16.82 6.71 22.89
N GLY A 700 16.69 6.13 24.10
CA GLY A 700 16.93 4.70 24.34
C GLY A 700 16.00 3.80 23.52
N ALA A 701 14.72 4.16 23.43
CA ALA A 701 13.73 3.47 22.59
C ALA A 701 14.19 3.45 21.12
N PHE A 702 14.56 4.61 20.57
CA PHE A 702 14.96 4.74 19.17
C PHE A 702 16.20 3.89 18.83
N LEU A 703 17.17 3.85 19.74
CA LEU A 703 18.36 2.99 19.62
C LEU A 703 17.97 1.49 19.62
N VAL A 704 17.06 1.06 20.52
CA VAL A 704 16.52 -0.31 20.51
C VAL A 704 15.81 -0.63 19.18
N GLN A 705 14.97 0.27 18.67
CA GLN A 705 14.28 0.03 17.39
C GLN A 705 15.27 -0.08 16.21
N SER A 706 16.39 0.64 16.29
CA SER A 706 17.45 0.68 15.27
C SER A 706 18.28 -0.62 15.15
N PHE A 707 18.06 -1.62 16.00
CA PHE A 707 18.50 -3.01 15.74
C PHE A 707 17.67 -3.70 14.64
N PHE A 708 16.48 -3.19 14.32
CA PHE A 708 15.51 -3.83 13.43
C PHE A 708 15.26 -3.04 12.14
N ASP A 709 15.85 -1.86 11.95
CA ASP A 709 15.78 -1.10 10.70
C ASP A 709 16.91 -0.07 10.61
N THR A 710 17.07 0.59 9.47
CA THR A 710 18.17 1.52 9.18
C THR A 710 17.83 3.00 9.44
N PHE A 711 17.11 3.29 10.53
CA PHE A 711 16.58 4.64 10.82
C PHE A 711 17.62 5.76 10.92
N PHE A 712 18.87 5.49 11.30
CA PHE A 712 19.92 6.52 11.32
C PHE A 712 20.23 7.09 9.92
N TYR A 713 19.89 6.34 8.86
CA TYR A 713 20.11 6.68 7.45
C TYR A 713 18.86 7.25 6.75
N SER A 714 17.71 7.33 7.44
CA SER A 714 16.56 8.11 7.00
C SER A 714 16.82 9.60 7.24
N VAL A 715 16.51 10.45 6.26
CA VAL A 715 16.64 11.91 6.41
C VAL A 715 15.83 12.40 7.62
N GLN A 716 14.54 12.03 7.71
CA GLN A 716 13.69 12.44 8.84
C GLN A 716 14.21 11.93 10.20
N LEU A 717 14.48 10.62 10.31
CA LEU A 717 14.74 9.99 11.60
C LEU A 717 16.20 10.13 12.07
N GLY A 718 17.15 10.17 11.13
CA GLY A 718 18.53 10.55 11.40
C GLY A 718 18.62 11.99 11.92
N THR A 719 18.02 12.95 11.22
CA THR A 719 17.92 14.35 11.69
C THR A 719 17.27 14.44 13.08
N LEU A 720 16.17 13.70 13.32
CA LEU A 720 15.50 13.67 14.62
C LEU A 720 16.42 13.16 15.74
N MET A 721 17.23 12.13 15.49
CA MET A 721 18.23 11.61 16.44
C MET A 721 19.26 12.68 16.84
N TRP A 722 19.89 13.36 15.89
CA TRP A 722 20.92 14.38 16.19
C TRP A 722 20.32 15.60 16.90
N ILE A 723 19.10 16.00 16.54
CA ILE A 723 18.32 17.00 17.27
C ILE A 723 18.04 16.56 18.72
N PHE A 724 17.62 15.31 18.95
CA PHE A 724 17.32 14.81 20.30
C PHE A 724 18.56 14.69 21.19
N MET A 725 19.70 14.29 20.64
CA MET A 725 20.98 14.34 21.34
C MET A 725 21.36 15.79 21.71
N GLY A 726 21.06 16.75 20.84
CA GLY A 726 21.16 18.18 21.14
C GLY A 726 20.19 18.64 22.24
N LEU A 727 18.95 18.17 22.22
CA LEU A 727 17.91 18.46 23.22
C LEU A 727 18.31 17.97 24.61
N ILE A 728 18.78 16.72 24.73
CA ILE A 728 19.26 16.14 26.00
C ILE A 728 20.39 16.99 26.60
N VAL A 729 21.36 17.41 25.78
CA VAL A 729 22.48 18.28 26.20
C VAL A 729 22.00 19.69 26.59
N ALA A 730 21.04 20.26 25.85
CA ALA A 730 20.51 21.59 26.13
C ALA A 730 19.68 21.62 27.43
N ILE A 731 18.86 20.60 27.68
CA ILE A 731 18.08 20.45 28.93
C ILE A 731 19.01 20.40 30.14
N GLN A 732 20.08 19.61 30.08
CA GLN A 732 21.05 19.49 31.18
C GLN A 732 21.70 20.83 31.49
N ARG A 733 22.24 21.50 30.46
CA ARG A 733 22.85 22.83 30.63
C ARG A 733 21.89 23.87 31.19
N LEU A 734 20.60 23.78 30.90
CA LEU A 734 19.58 24.71 31.40
C LEU A 734 18.98 24.32 32.77
N GLY A 735 19.29 23.12 33.26
CA GLY A 735 18.77 22.58 34.51
C GLY A 735 19.77 22.48 35.66
N THR A 736 21.07 22.35 35.38
CA THR A 736 22.13 22.25 36.40
C THR A 736 22.46 23.59 37.05
N LYS A 737 22.68 23.60 38.36
CA LYS A 737 23.15 24.76 39.14
C LYS A 737 24.37 25.44 38.50
N GLY A 738 24.36 26.78 38.51
CA GLY A 738 25.47 27.62 38.07
C GLY A 738 25.45 28.10 36.62
N TYR A 739 24.61 27.54 35.73
CA TYR A 739 24.55 28.02 34.33
C TYR A 739 23.99 29.46 34.20
N SER A 740 23.18 29.90 35.17
CA SER A 740 22.76 31.29 35.34
C SER A 740 23.95 32.25 35.46
N ASN A 741 24.92 31.90 36.31
CA ASN A 741 26.06 32.76 36.67
C ASN A 741 27.16 32.75 35.58
N GLY A 742 27.08 31.80 34.63
CA GLY A 742 28.04 31.63 33.52
C GLY A 742 27.69 32.37 32.23
N LEU A 743 26.56 33.10 32.18
CA LEU A 743 26.17 33.87 30.99
C LEU A 743 26.64 35.33 31.03
N GLU A 744 26.70 35.95 32.21
CA GLU A 744 27.18 37.33 32.38
C GLU A 744 28.72 37.40 32.37
N SER A 745 29.38 36.41 32.98
CA SER A 745 30.85 36.29 32.99
C SER A 745 31.46 35.83 31.66
N GLY A 746 30.65 35.31 30.74
CA GLY A 746 31.10 34.71 29.48
C GLY A 746 31.37 35.68 28.32
N PHE A 747 31.17 36.99 28.52
CA PHE A 747 31.37 38.04 27.51
C PHE A 747 32.53 39.02 27.83
N GLN A 748 33.28 38.79 28.90
CA GLN A 748 34.36 39.69 29.37
C GLN A 748 35.78 39.09 29.36
N LYS A 749 36.02 37.91 28.75
CA LYS A 749 37.36 37.31 28.57
C LYS A 749 37.47 36.51 27.27
#